data_AF-A0A1F7IJ30-F1
#
_entry.id   AF-A0A1F7IJ30-F1
#
_cell.length_a   1.000
_cell.length_b   1.000
_cell.length_c   1.000
_cell.angle_alpha   90.00
_cell.angle_beta   90.00
_cell.angle_gamma   90.00
#
_symmetry.space_group_name_H-M   'P 1'
#
loop_
_entity.id
_entity.type
_entity.pdbx_description
1 polymer ?
#
loop_
_entity_poly.entity_id
_entity_poly.type
_entity_poly.pdbx_seq_one_letter_code
_entity_poly.pdbx_strand_id
1 'polypeptide(L)'
;MNTFNRITDFSIVTLFITNVWIILFTNILTFLSYLYPPTTNSQLLRPISFPNPFKIPLYLLLTITFVIIIWVFNTVKNHSNPNQVKPGETRNLLLKLFFLIILLYLFFSKLGSYPMAREYYPYALRPDKTIYNLVVFSYLLSIAFIIFELSIIYRFIKRSLLISTFYFLLIALVIAFFTFEARFPISGHDYSFFFGPILEIANGKTIYTDIPIQHGFLSILSMAFLYKLLSLKLFYLPAIIWLLYIIQYFLTFYLILRISKSIGLALIGLFSIINLNYFSLSELPVSYPQIGPMRWLPSLLTIFLLYKLKKIDNKILLTAVAFLSLWFIDAGISLVLGYLLTIFIFCLVGNIDIKRAIKTILLLCLNLIIIITVINILHLLFGYKLIKLGNIFHTLQKYTSLGIAQLPIPNQTYFWLVMLIYFASLIYFFKTSYKNKKTIQVGDASGRDQSGWQSWKGSHQRAEFFQPSAGSSTGGKETTGRIHFDSTILLFSANLMFFTSIYYLGRAHPHNLFNISSLPILTLFLLLGNTINYLNPLKKIILFIFIFSLFIIYPVLMRKISLSEMIIVKLKRLTQGQIFKTEMDEILTKRYSKELSLINKYLKESGVAIIHNDDTYLLYLTKKKNLLDANPQVGIDTKDDLAQAIDNFAKECPEKVAVDCSVFAKCQQYVGINQSGFYPGSLILLAVEKQCRIKYQPVECTKQLCIAQKK
;
A
#
# COMPACT_ATOMS: atom_id res chain seq x y z
N MET A 1 31.62 17.69 17.43
CA MET A 1 32.30 16.48 16.90
C MET A 1 31.58 15.17 17.25
N ASN A 2 31.17 14.94 18.51
CA ASN A 2 30.66 13.63 18.96
C ASN A 2 29.38 13.13 18.23
N THR A 3 28.40 14.00 17.94
CA THR A 3 27.17 13.62 17.20
C THR A 3 27.43 13.26 15.74
N PHE A 4 28.38 13.94 15.09
CA PHE A 4 28.73 13.71 13.69
C PHE A 4 29.35 12.33 13.51
N ASN A 5 30.34 11.98 14.33
CA ASN A 5 30.99 10.67 14.29
C ASN A 5 29.98 9.52 14.50
N ARG A 6 29.01 9.68 15.40
CA ARG A 6 27.95 8.67 15.62
C ARG A 6 27.04 8.47 14.41
N ILE A 7 26.69 9.56 13.71
CA ILE A 7 25.88 9.50 12.48
C ILE A 7 26.68 8.84 11.36
N THR A 8 27.96 9.17 11.22
CA THR A 8 28.87 8.55 10.26
C THR A 8 28.99 7.04 10.51
N ASP A 9 29.23 6.61 11.74
CA ASP A 9 29.34 5.20 12.10
C ASP A 9 28.02 4.43 11.85
N PHE A 10 26.89 5.04 12.16
CA PHE A 10 25.57 4.48 11.85
C PHE A 10 25.36 4.32 10.34
N SER A 11 25.74 5.34 9.56
CA SER A 11 25.59 5.35 8.11
C SER A 11 26.48 4.30 7.43
N ILE A 12 27.73 4.16 7.86
CA ILE A 12 28.67 3.14 7.35
C ILE A 12 28.10 1.73 7.55
N VAL A 13 27.67 1.39 8.76
CA VAL A 13 27.13 0.05 9.07
C VAL A 13 25.86 -0.22 8.24
N THR A 14 24.99 0.76 8.13
CA THR A 14 23.73 0.65 7.37
C THR A 14 23.99 0.44 5.88
N LEU A 15 24.87 1.24 5.28
CA LEU A 15 25.21 1.13 3.85
C LEU A 15 25.98 -0.16 3.55
N PHE A 16 26.89 -0.58 4.43
CA PHE A 16 27.62 -1.84 4.27
C PHE A 16 26.63 -3.02 4.22
N ILE A 17 25.77 -3.15 5.23
CA ILE A 17 24.78 -4.23 5.29
C ILE A 17 23.87 -4.21 4.05
N THR A 18 23.37 -3.02 3.68
CA THR A 18 22.47 -2.88 2.54
C THR A 18 23.15 -3.26 1.23
N ASN A 19 24.38 -2.80 0.97
CA ASN A 19 25.13 -3.14 -0.24
C ASN A 19 25.42 -4.64 -0.33
N VAL A 20 25.88 -5.27 0.76
CA VAL A 20 26.14 -6.72 0.77
C VAL A 20 24.84 -7.49 0.49
N TRP A 21 23.74 -7.11 1.13
CA TRP A 21 22.44 -7.74 0.88
C TRP A 21 22.01 -7.60 -0.59
N ILE A 22 22.13 -6.42 -1.19
CA ILE A 22 21.76 -6.19 -2.61
C ILE A 22 22.60 -7.07 -3.53
N ILE A 23 23.92 -7.07 -3.35
CA ILE A 23 24.85 -7.85 -4.18
C ILE A 23 24.54 -9.35 -4.09
N LEU A 24 24.34 -9.87 -2.86
CA LEU A 24 23.98 -11.26 -2.67
C LEU A 24 22.64 -11.60 -3.31
N PHE A 25 21.62 -10.76 -3.10
CA PHE A 25 20.28 -10.97 -3.67
C PHE A 25 20.34 -11.03 -5.20
N THR A 26 20.95 -10.03 -5.85
CA THR A 26 20.99 -9.97 -7.32
C THR A 26 21.81 -11.11 -7.91
N ASN A 27 22.96 -11.45 -7.32
CA ASN A 27 23.85 -12.46 -7.85
C ASN A 27 23.28 -13.87 -7.67
N ILE A 28 22.73 -14.18 -6.48
CA ILE A 28 22.11 -15.49 -6.22
C ILE A 28 20.85 -15.64 -7.07
N LEU A 29 20.02 -14.60 -7.21
CA LEU A 29 18.82 -14.66 -8.05
C LEU A 29 19.18 -14.92 -9.52
N THR A 30 20.20 -14.24 -10.03
CA THR A 30 20.69 -14.43 -11.41
C THR A 30 21.20 -15.85 -11.60
N PHE A 31 22.00 -16.35 -10.65
CA PHE A 31 22.52 -17.72 -10.67
C PHE A 31 21.40 -18.77 -10.66
N LEU A 32 20.41 -18.62 -9.77
CA LEU A 32 19.26 -19.54 -9.69
C LEU A 32 18.39 -19.49 -10.96
N SER A 33 18.15 -18.29 -11.50
CA SER A 33 17.36 -18.13 -12.73
C SER A 33 18.08 -18.69 -13.96
N TYR A 34 19.42 -18.69 -13.96
CA TYR A 34 20.23 -19.32 -14.99
C TYR A 34 20.15 -20.86 -14.91
N LEU A 35 20.27 -21.44 -13.71
CA LEU A 35 20.19 -22.89 -13.52
C LEU A 35 18.78 -23.46 -13.74
N TYR A 36 17.76 -22.69 -13.39
CA TYR A 36 16.36 -23.09 -13.43
C TYR A 36 15.54 -22.04 -14.18
N PRO A 37 15.63 -22.00 -15.52
CA PRO A 37 14.94 -21.01 -16.32
C PRO A 37 13.42 -21.16 -16.20
N PRO A 38 12.67 -20.04 -16.28
CA PRO A 38 11.23 -20.07 -16.13
C PRO A 38 10.54 -20.79 -17.29
N THR A 39 9.64 -21.71 -16.97
CA THR A 39 8.84 -22.44 -17.96
C THR A 39 7.47 -21.76 -18.15
N THR A 40 7.08 -21.55 -19.41
CA THR A 40 5.77 -20.99 -19.77
C THR A 40 4.70 -22.09 -19.77
N ASN A 41 3.58 -21.87 -19.09
CA ASN A 41 2.51 -22.87 -18.93
C ASN A 41 1.44 -22.77 -20.04
N SER A 42 1.03 -23.91 -20.60
CA SER A 42 -0.02 -24.07 -21.63
C SER A 42 -1.47 -23.89 -21.13
N GLN A 43 -1.65 -23.67 -19.82
CA GLN A 43 -2.96 -23.40 -19.19
C GLN A 43 -3.46 -21.96 -19.38
N LEU A 44 -2.58 -21.02 -19.70
CA LEU A 44 -2.92 -19.60 -19.85
C LEU A 44 -3.58 -19.32 -21.20
N LEU A 45 -4.55 -18.40 -21.21
CA LEU A 45 -5.23 -17.94 -22.42
C LEU A 45 -4.53 -16.74 -23.08
N ARG A 46 -3.56 -16.12 -22.40
CA ARG A 46 -2.74 -15.00 -22.89
C ARG A 46 -1.31 -15.00 -22.33
N PRO A 47 -0.33 -14.42 -23.05
CA PRO A 47 1.06 -14.40 -22.63
C PRO A 47 1.34 -13.32 -21.58
N ILE A 48 0.96 -13.58 -20.33
CA ILE A 48 1.12 -12.65 -19.18
C ILE A 48 1.99 -13.21 -18.04
N SER A 49 2.69 -14.32 -18.31
CA SER A 49 3.39 -15.11 -17.29
C SER A 49 4.90 -14.93 -17.39
N PHE A 50 5.52 -14.61 -16.26
CA PHE A 50 6.96 -14.44 -16.10
C PHE A 50 7.40 -15.09 -14.77
N PRO A 51 7.23 -16.41 -14.60
CA PRO A 51 7.42 -17.03 -13.30
C PRO A 51 8.85 -16.84 -12.84
N ASN A 52 9.07 -16.47 -11.58
CA ASN A 52 10.39 -16.57 -10.97
C ASN A 52 10.21 -17.14 -9.55
N PRO A 53 10.30 -18.48 -9.39
CA PRO A 53 9.96 -19.13 -8.14
C PRO A 53 10.94 -18.78 -7.01
N PHE A 54 12.14 -18.29 -7.33
CA PHE A 54 13.18 -17.99 -6.34
C PHE A 54 13.14 -16.55 -5.82
N LYS A 55 12.58 -15.61 -6.58
CA LYS A 55 12.63 -14.17 -6.29
C LYS A 55 12.08 -13.80 -4.91
N ILE A 56 10.84 -14.18 -4.60
CA ILE A 56 10.21 -13.87 -3.30
C ILE A 56 10.82 -14.71 -2.17
N PRO A 57 11.01 -16.04 -2.29
CA PRO A 57 11.64 -16.83 -1.23
C PRO A 57 13.05 -16.37 -0.88
N LEU A 58 13.89 -16.08 -1.87
CA LEU A 58 15.25 -15.57 -1.64
C LEU A 58 15.23 -14.23 -0.92
N TYR A 59 14.32 -13.32 -1.31
CA TYR A 59 14.15 -12.02 -0.66
C TYR A 59 13.83 -12.17 0.83
N LEU A 60 12.90 -13.06 1.17
CA LEU A 60 12.50 -13.34 2.55
C LEU A 60 13.64 -13.98 3.35
N LEU A 61 14.21 -15.07 2.82
CA LEU A 61 15.25 -15.84 3.51
C LEU A 61 16.50 -14.99 3.75
N LEU A 62 16.98 -14.29 2.72
CA LEU A 62 18.16 -13.44 2.84
C LEU A 62 17.94 -12.32 3.84
N THR A 63 16.76 -11.69 3.82
CA THR A 63 16.46 -10.60 4.77
C THR A 63 16.41 -11.09 6.21
N ILE A 64 15.75 -12.24 6.47
CA ILE A 64 15.69 -12.84 7.83
C ILE A 64 17.09 -13.17 8.33
N THR A 65 17.94 -13.77 7.48
CA THR A 65 19.35 -14.05 7.82
C THR A 65 20.08 -12.77 8.23
N PHE A 66 19.92 -11.68 7.48
CA PHE A 66 20.53 -10.40 7.84
C PHE A 66 19.96 -9.80 9.13
N VAL A 67 18.66 -9.95 9.40
CA VAL A 67 18.09 -9.54 10.70
C VAL A 67 18.78 -10.27 11.85
N ILE A 68 19.00 -11.58 11.72
CA ILE A 68 19.70 -12.39 12.73
C ILE A 68 21.17 -11.94 12.85
N ILE A 69 21.88 -11.72 11.75
CA ILE A 69 23.27 -11.22 11.76
C ILE A 69 23.36 -9.87 12.49
N ILE A 70 22.46 -8.93 12.19
CA ILE A 70 22.41 -7.61 12.86
C ILE A 70 22.15 -7.79 14.36
N TRP A 71 21.23 -8.68 14.73
CA TRP A 71 20.94 -8.98 16.12
C TRP A 71 22.18 -9.55 16.84
N VAL A 72 22.79 -10.62 16.33
CA VAL A 72 24.00 -11.24 16.90
C VAL A 72 25.12 -10.23 17.08
N PHE A 73 25.40 -9.42 16.04
CA PHE A 73 26.46 -8.41 16.11
C PHE A 73 26.22 -7.38 17.22
N ASN A 74 24.97 -6.93 17.41
CA ASN A 74 24.62 -6.00 18.48
C ASN A 74 24.64 -6.66 19.87
N THR A 75 24.36 -7.97 19.97
CA THR A 75 24.48 -8.72 21.23
C THR A 75 25.94 -8.89 21.64
N VAL A 76 26.79 -9.41 20.75
CA VAL A 76 28.21 -9.70 21.01
C VAL A 76 28.99 -8.44 21.37
N LYS A 77 28.84 -7.36 20.58
CA LYS A 77 29.51 -6.07 20.84
C LYS A 77 29.15 -5.50 22.22
N ASN A 78 27.99 -5.85 22.76
CA ASN A 78 27.55 -5.38 24.06
C ASN A 78 28.02 -6.24 25.24
N HIS A 79 28.40 -7.50 24.99
CA HIS A 79 29.03 -8.40 25.98
C HIS A 79 30.55 -8.20 26.07
N SER A 80 31.19 -7.61 25.05
CA SER A 80 32.59 -7.19 25.13
C SER A 80 32.77 -6.09 26.19
N ASN A 81 33.69 -6.30 27.12
CA ASN A 81 33.91 -5.55 28.37
C ASN A 81 33.85 -4.00 28.23
N PRO A 82 33.01 -3.27 28.99
CA PRO A 82 32.77 -1.83 28.82
C PRO A 82 33.87 -0.90 29.38
N ASN A 83 34.84 -1.43 30.13
CA ASN A 83 35.87 -0.62 30.80
C ASN A 83 37.13 -0.35 29.95
N GLN A 84 37.12 -0.69 28.66
CA GLN A 84 38.18 -0.31 27.73
C GLN A 84 37.68 0.71 26.70
N VAL A 85 37.21 1.86 27.16
CA VAL A 85 37.25 3.06 26.32
C VAL A 85 38.70 3.54 26.34
N LYS A 86 39.53 2.99 25.45
CA LYS A 86 40.85 3.60 25.20
C LYS A 86 40.59 5.03 24.70
N PRO A 87 41.10 6.07 25.38
CA PRO A 87 41.04 7.44 24.88
C PRO A 87 41.96 7.53 23.65
N GLY A 88 41.37 7.34 22.47
CA GLY A 88 42.10 7.31 21.19
C GLY A 88 41.26 7.15 19.92
N GLU A 89 39.95 6.86 20.02
CA GLU A 89 39.03 6.67 18.88
C GLU A 89 38.65 7.95 18.09
N THR A 90 39.41 9.04 18.24
CA THR A 90 39.35 10.20 17.33
C THR A 90 40.24 10.04 16.10
N ARG A 91 41.11 9.01 16.06
CA ARG A 91 42.04 8.81 14.95
C ARG A 91 41.33 8.18 13.74
N ASN A 92 41.27 8.98 12.67
CA ASN A 92 40.79 8.71 11.32
C ASN A 92 39.29 8.92 11.02
N LEU A 93 38.76 10.11 11.36
CA LEU A 93 37.56 10.64 10.70
C LEU A 93 37.69 10.62 9.17
N LEU A 94 38.88 10.92 8.63
CA LEU A 94 39.16 10.86 7.19
C LEU A 94 38.96 9.46 6.61
N LEU A 95 39.43 8.40 7.28
CA LEU A 95 39.22 7.01 6.84
C LEU A 95 37.73 6.65 6.89
N LYS A 96 37.01 7.06 7.95
CA LYS A 96 35.55 6.85 8.05
C LYS A 96 34.81 7.55 6.91
N LEU A 97 35.18 8.79 6.58
CA LEU A 97 34.60 9.53 5.47
C LEU A 97 34.94 8.87 4.12
N PHE A 98 36.17 8.41 3.94
CA PHE A 98 36.59 7.66 2.76
C PHE A 98 35.76 6.38 2.56
N PHE A 99 35.62 5.56 3.61
CA PHE A 99 34.75 4.38 3.59
C PHE A 99 33.29 4.73 3.30
N LEU A 100 32.77 5.80 3.92
CA LEU A 100 31.41 6.26 3.67
C LEU A 100 31.21 6.65 2.20
N ILE A 101 32.16 7.36 1.59
CA ILE A 101 32.12 7.74 0.18
C ILE A 101 32.11 6.51 -0.72
N ILE A 102 32.97 5.52 -0.46
CA ILE A 102 32.99 4.25 -1.22
C ILE A 102 31.64 3.54 -1.12
N LEU A 103 31.09 3.40 0.08
CA LEU A 103 29.82 2.71 0.30
C LEU A 103 28.64 3.44 -0.33
N LEU A 104 28.66 4.77 -0.31
CA LEU A 104 27.69 5.60 -1.03
C LEU A 104 27.81 5.39 -2.53
N TYR A 105 29.03 5.43 -3.09
CA TYR A 105 29.25 5.17 -4.51
C TYR A 105 28.75 3.79 -4.93
N LEU A 106 29.07 2.74 -4.17
CA LEU A 106 28.55 1.40 -4.39
C LEU A 106 27.01 1.38 -4.37
N PHE A 107 26.38 2.04 -3.41
CA PHE A 107 24.92 2.07 -3.32
C PHE A 107 24.30 2.85 -4.48
N PHE A 108 24.83 4.03 -4.82
CA PHE A 108 24.37 4.82 -5.95
C PHE A 108 24.58 4.11 -7.29
N SER A 109 25.62 3.29 -7.45
CA SER A 109 25.82 2.47 -8.65
C SER A 109 24.72 1.41 -8.88
N LYS A 110 23.99 1.04 -7.81
CA LYS A 110 22.84 0.13 -7.86
C LYS A 110 21.52 0.88 -7.97
N LEU A 111 21.47 2.19 -7.69
CA LEU A 111 20.27 3.00 -7.90
C LEU A 111 20.07 3.23 -9.41
N GLY A 112 18.84 3.03 -9.86
CA GLY A 112 18.43 3.30 -11.25
C GLY A 112 18.16 4.77 -11.51
N SER A 113 17.53 5.08 -12.64
CA SER A 113 16.92 6.38 -12.90
C SER A 113 15.65 6.57 -12.06
N TYR A 114 15.25 7.83 -11.81
CA TYR A 114 14.05 8.10 -11.03
C TYR A 114 12.82 7.42 -11.68
N PRO A 115 11.98 6.71 -10.91
CA PRO A 115 10.89 5.93 -11.49
C PRO A 115 9.96 6.84 -12.30
N MET A 116 9.73 6.47 -13.56
CA MET A 116 8.87 7.21 -14.48
C MET A 116 9.31 8.67 -14.70
N ALA A 117 10.61 8.96 -14.61
CA ALA A 117 11.14 10.30 -14.88
C ALA A 117 10.78 10.76 -16.29
N ARG A 118 10.18 11.95 -16.40
CA ARG A 118 9.77 12.60 -17.65
C ARG A 118 8.75 11.83 -18.49
N GLU A 119 8.18 10.74 -17.99
CA GLU A 119 7.01 10.13 -18.60
C GLU A 119 5.84 11.11 -18.56
N TYR A 120 5.01 11.08 -19.60
CA TYR A 120 3.89 12.00 -19.77
C TYR A 120 2.55 11.29 -20.06
N TYR A 121 2.56 9.97 -20.26
CA TYR A 121 1.34 9.18 -20.41
C TYR A 121 0.43 9.33 -19.17
N PRO A 122 -0.90 9.47 -19.34
CA PRO A 122 -1.68 9.41 -20.60
C PRO A 122 -1.89 10.78 -21.28
N TYR A 123 -1.16 11.82 -20.87
CA TYR A 123 -1.33 13.18 -21.38
C TYR A 123 -0.63 13.40 -22.72
N ALA A 124 -1.13 14.34 -23.51
CA ALA A 124 -0.43 14.82 -24.70
C ALA A 124 0.53 15.96 -24.33
N LEU A 125 1.74 15.93 -24.89
CA LEU A 125 2.71 17.01 -24.73
C LEU A 125 2.18 18.31 -25.36
N ARG A 126 2.22 19.40 -24.59
CA ARG A 126 1.88 20.73 -25.09
C ARG A 126 3.01 21.29 -25.96
N PRO A 127 2.68 22.10 -26.98
CA PRO A 127 3.67 22.84 -27.75
C PRO A 127 4.49 23.79 -26.88
N ASP A 128 3.81 24.54 -26.01
CA ASP A 128 4.46 25.48 -25.09
C ASP A 128 4.95 24.79 -23.82
N LYS A 129 6.28 24.61 -23.75
CA LYS A 129 6.96 23.99 -22.60
C LYS A 129 7.12 24.93 -21.40
N THR A 130 6.93 26.24 -21.57
CA THR A 130 7.14 27.22 -20.50
C THR A 130 6.08 27.08 -19.40
N ILE A 131 4.85 26.72 -19.79
CA ILE A 131 3.73 26.41 -18.89
C ILE A 131 4.13 25.39 -17.83
N TYR A 132 4.86 24.33 -18.21
CA TYR A 132 5.29 23.29 -17.27
C TYR A 132 6.21 23.83 -16.17
N ASN A 133 7.11 24.76 -16.50
CA ASN A 133 7.99 25.36 -15.50
C ASN A 133 7.20 26.29 -14.57
N LEU A 134 6.26 27.06 -15.12
CA LEU A 134 5.43 27.99 -14.35
C LEU A 134 4.51 27.24 -13.36
N VAL A 135 3.86 26.16 -13.80
CA VAL A 135 3.00 25.35 -12.93
C VAL A 135 3.82 24.68 -11.84
N VAL A 136 4.97 24.07 -12.16
CA VAL A 136 5.85 23.47 -11.16
C VAL A 136 6.37 24.49 -10.15
N PHE A 137 6.83 25.66 -10.61
CA PHE A 137 7.31 26.71 -9.72
C PHE A 137 6.21 27.19 -8.77
N SER A 138 5.01 27.45 -9.31
CA SER A 138 3.84 27.87 -8.53
C SER A 138 3.42 26.80 -7.52
N TYR A 139 3.47 25.53 -7.90
CA TYR A 139 3.17 24.40 -7.03
C TYR A 139 4.16 24.29 -5.87
N LEU A 140 5.47 24.36 -6.15
CA LEU A 140 6.52 24.28 -5.12
C LEU A 140 6.46 25.47 -4.17
N LEU A 141 6.22 26.69 -4.68
CA LEU A 141 6.03 27.88 -3.88
C LEU A 141 4.80 27.74 -2.96
N SER A 142 3.70 27.21 -3.49
CA SER A 142 2.47 26.97 -2.73
C SER A 142 2.69 25.97 -1.60
N ILE A 143 3.38 24.86 -1.85
CA ILE A 143 3.71 23.89 -0.79
C ILE A 143 4.61 24.53 0.27
N ALA A 144 5.67 25.21 -0.14
CA ALA A 144 6.59 25.86 0.81
C ALA A 144 5.86 26.87 1.70
N PHE A 145 4.99 27.69 1.09
CA PHE A 145 4.13 28.64 1.80
C PHE A 145 3.19 27.94 2.78
N ILE A 146 2.46 26.90 2.35
CA ILE A 146 1.53 26.15 3.22
C ILE A 146 2.28 25.51 4.39
N ILE A 147 3.46 24.90 4.17
CA ILE A 147 4.27 24.31 5.24
C ILE A 147 4.69 25.38 6.25
N PHE A 148 5.11 26.55 5.77
CA PHE A 148 5.52 27.67 6.61
C PHE A 148 4.35 28.20 7.45
N GLU A 149 3.23 28.54 6.82
CA GLU A 149 2.04 29.07 7.48
C GLU A 149 1.46 28.09 8.50
N LEU A 150 1.27 26.83 8.14
CA LEU A 150 0.77 25.82 9.08
C LEU A 150 1.73 25.61 10.26
N SER A 151 3.05 25.68 10.02
CA SER A 151 4.05 25.62 11.10
C SER A 151 3.97 26.82 12.05
N ILE A 152 3.65 28.01 11.53
CA ILE A 152 3.43 29.22 12.33
C ILE A 152 2.13 29.12 13.13
N ILE A 153 1.02 28.80 12.47
CA ILE A 153 -0.30 28.59 13.09
C ILE A 153 -0.19 27.57 14.23
N TYR A 154 0.56 26.49 14.03
CA TYR A 154 0.77 25.47 15.05
C TYR A 154 1.38 26.03 16.35
N ARG A 155 2.23 27.07 16.29
CA ARG A 155 2.81 27.72 17.48
C ARG A 155 1.76 28.47 18.32
N PHE A 156 0.67 28.90 17.69
CA PHE A 156 -0.42 29.62 18.34
C PHE A 156 -1.50 28.70 18.92
N ILE A 157 -1.43 27.39 18.67
CA ILE A 157 -2.33 26.40 19.28
C ILE A 157 -1.97 26.25 20.77
N LYS A 158 -2.52 27.13 21.61
CA LYS A 158 -2.43 27.01 23.07
C LYS A 158 -3.68 26.32 23.62
N ARG A 159 -3.44 25.27 24.43
CA ARG A 159 -4.28 24.62 25.49
C ARG A 159 -5.76 24.28 25.22
N SER A 160 -6.42 24.90 24.26
CA SER A 160 -7.81 24.66 23.91
C SER A 160 -7.91 23.45 22.98
N LEU A 161 -8.68 22.45 23.41
CA LEU A 161 -9.05 21.31 22.59
C LEU A 161 -9.67 21.76 21.26
N LEU A 162 -10.51 22.80 21.31
CA LEU A 162 -11.22 23.33 20.16
C LEU A 162 -10.27 23.87 19.08
N ILE A 163 -9.28 24.69 19.45
CA ILE A 163 -8.27 25.21 18.50
C ILE A 163 -7.44 24.07 17.90
N SER A 164 -7.08 23.06 18.70
CA SER A 164 -6.38 21.88 18.19
C SER A 164 -7.22 21.08 17.21
N THR A 165 -8.53 20.93 17.46
CA THR A 165 -9.46 20.26 16.55
C THR A 165 -9.57 21.03 15.23
N PHE A 166 -9.71 22.35 15.29
CA PHE A 166 -9.73 23.20 14.09
C PHE A 166 -8.44 23.08 13.28
N TYR A 167 -7.27 23.01 13.93
CA TYR A 167 -6.02 22.81 13.21
C TYR A 167 -5.96 21.44 12.49
N PHE A 168 -6.35 20.37 13.17
CA PHE A 168 -6.38 19.05 12.52
C PHE A 168 -7.42 18.96 11.40
N LEU A 169 -8.56 19.63 11.55
CA LEU A 169 -9.54 19.79 10.49
C LEU A 169 -8.94 20.58 9.30
N LEU A 170 -8.20 21.66 9.56
CA LEU A 170 -7.50 22.42 8.52
C LEU A 170 -6.50 21.54 7.76
N ILE A 171 -5.72 20.69 8.46
CA ILE A 171 -4.83 19.72 7.81
C ILE A 171 -5.64 18.75 6.92
N ALA A 172 -6.76 18.22 7.42
CA ALA A 172 -7.61 17.33 6.63
C ALA A 172 -8.19 18.03 5.38
N LEU A 173 -8.58 19.31 5.50
CA LEU A 173 -9.07 20.13 4.38
C LEU A 173 -7.96 20.42 3.36
N VAL A 174 -6.74 20.70 3.81
CA VAL A 174 -5.58 20.84 2.91
C VAL A 174 -5.36 19.54 2.14
N ILE A 175 -5.37 18.40 2.81
CA ILE A 175 -5.23 17.09 2.16
C ILE A 175 -6.35 16.89 1.14
N ALA A 176 -7.60 17.13 1.55
CA ALA A 176 -8.77 17.02 0.69
C ALA A 176 -8.62 17.88 -0.56
N PHE A 177 -8.18 19.14 -0.41
CA PHE A 177 -7.95 20.04 -1.54
C PHE A 177 -6.92 19.49 -2.53
N PHE A 178 -5.76 19.00 -2.06
CA PHE A 178 -4.72 18.47 -2.95
C PHE A 178 -5.16 17.18 -3.66
N THR A 179 -5.94 16.31 -3.03
CA THR A 179 -6.34 15.00 -3.59
C THR A 179 -7.73 14.99 -4.23
N PHE A 180 -8.48 16.09 -4.18
CA PHE A 180 -9.83 16.14 -4.76
C PHE A 180 -9.81 16.15 -6.29
N GLU A 181 -10.63 15.32 -6.91
CA GLU A 181 -10.84 15.30 -8.37
C GLU A 181 -12.32 15.49 -8.70
N ALA A 182 -12.64 16.58 -9.40
CA ALA A 182 -14.00 16.86 -9.82
C ALA A 182 -14.52 15.77 -10.78
N ARG A 183 -15.82 15.46 -10.62
CA ARG A 183 -16.58 14.43 -11.36
C ARG A 183 -16.20 12.97 -11.12
N PHE A 184 -15.28 12.70 -10.19
CA PHE A 184 -14.89 11.35 -9.76
C PHE A 184 -14.55 10.40 -10.93
N PRO A 185 -13.47 10.69 -11.69
CA PRO A 185 -13.05 9.86 -12.82
C PRO A 185 -12.73 8.43 -12.39
N ILE A 186 -12.93 7.48 -13.32
CA ILE A 186 -12.65 6.06 -13.11
C ILE A 186 -11.85 5.45 -14.26
N SER A 187 -10.96 4.50 -13.96
CA SER A 187 -10.45 3.55 -14.96
C SER A 187 -11.53 2.50 -15.19
N GLY A 188 -12.03 2.39 -16.43
CA GLY A 188 -13.04 1.39 -16.74
C GLY A 188 -12.56 -0.03 -16.42
N HIS A 189 -11.30 -0.34 -16.75
CA HIS A 189 -10.71 -1.65 -16.48
C HIS A 189 -10.71 -1.99 -14.99
N ASP A 190 -10.06 -1.17 -14.17
CA ASP A 190 -9.81 -1.50 -12.77
C ASP A 190 -11.07 -1.49 -11.93
N TYR A 191 -12.03 -0.60 -12.24
CA TYR A 191 -13.30 -0.56 -11.54
C TYR A 191 -14.20 -1.75 -11.87
N SER A 192 -14.08 -2.35 -13.06
CA SER A 192 -14.87 -3.54 -13.40
C SER A 192 -14.61 -4.71 -12.45
N PHE A 193 -13.36 -4.90 -12.01
CA PHE A 193 -12.97 -5.91 -11.01
C PHE A 193 -13.54 -5.68 -9.59
N PHE A 194 -14.13 -4.51 -9.32
CA PHE A 194 -14.86 -4.22 -8.09
C PHE A 194 -16.36 -4.24 -8.34
N PHE A 195 -16.84 -3.52 -9.36
CA PHE A 195 -18.26 -3.42 -9.67
C PHE A 195 -18.88 -4.76 -10.06
N GLY A 196 -18.18 -5.56 -10.87
CA GLY A 196 -18.64 -6.89 -11.27
C GLY A 196 -18.94 -7.75 -10.04
N PRO A 197 -17.96 -8.05 -9.18
CA PRO A 197 -18.20 -8.87 -8.01
C PRO A 197 -19.21 -8.27 -7.02
N ILE A 198 -19.22 -6.94 -6.84
CA ILE A 198 -20.22 -6.26 -5.99
C ILE A 198 -21.65 -6.55 -6.50
N LEU A 199 -21.88 -6.43 -7.81
CA LEU A 199 -23.18 -6.68 -8.44
C LEU A 199 -23.57 -8.15 -8.33
N GLU A 200 -22.65 -9.08 -8.60
CA GLU A 200 -22.91 -10.51 -8.49
C GLU A 200 -23.31 -10.91 -7.06
N ILE A 201 -22.61 -10.39 -6.04
CA ILE A 201 -22.92 -10.66 -4.64
C ILE A 201 -24.24 -10.01 -4.23
N ALA A 202 -24.51 -8.78 -4.68
CA ALA A 202 -25.81 -8.15 -4.44
C ALA A 202 -26.98 -8.96 -5.03
N ASN A 203 -26.73 -9.66 -6.16
CA ASN A 203 -27.69 -10.51 -6.86
C ASN A 203 -27.81 -11.95 -6.32
N GLY A 204 -27.10 -12.29 -5.25
CA GLY A 204 -27.24 -13.57 -4.55
C GLY A 204 -26.08 -14.56 -4.75
N LYS A 205 -25.05 -14.23 -5.54
CA LYS A 205 -23.86 -15.08 -5.65
C LYS A 205 -22.96 -14.95 -4.42
N THR A 206 -22.20 -16.00 -4.12
CA THR A 206 -21.30 -16.05 -2.98
C THR A 206 -19.84 -15.92 -3.43
N ILE A 207 -19.10 -14.99 -2.82
CA ILE A 207 -17.67 -14.76 -3.03
C ILE A 207 -16.84 -16.04 -2.83
N TYR A 208 -15.90 -16.34 -3.74
CA TYR A 208 -15.04 -17.55 -3.74
C TYR A 208 -15.75 -18.92 -3.82
N THR A 209 -17.08 -18.95 -3.71
CA THR A 209 -17.88 -20.17 -3.87
C THR A 209 -18.51 -20.25 -5.25
N ASP A 210 -19.16 -19.17 -5.67
CA ASP A 210 -19.79 -19.05 -6.98
C ASP A 210 -18.91 -18.22 -7.92
N ILE A 211 -18.41 -17.07 -7.47
CA ILE A 211 -17.57 -16.17 -8.29
C ILE A 211 -16.11 -16.11 -7.80
N PRO A 212 -15.11 -16.23 -8.70
CA PRO A 212 -13.73 -15.94 -8.37
C PRO A 212 -13.52 -14.42 -8.23
N ILE A 213 -12.61 -14.02 -7.34
CA ILE A 213 -12.27 -12.62 -7.13
C ILE A 213 -10.76 -12.42 -7.18
N GLN A 214 -10.34 -11.43 -7.96
CA GLN A 214 -8.93 -11.04 -8.09
C GLN A 214 -8.49 -10.01 -7.03
N HIS A 215 -9.40 -9.17 -6.53
CA HIS A 215 -9.08 -8.03 -5.66
C HIS A 215 -10.03 -7.94 -4.47
N GLY A 216 -9.51 -7.67 -3.28
CA GLY A 216 -10.34 -7.47 -2.08
C GLY A 216 -11.01 -8.74 -1.55
N PHE A 217 -11.56 -8.65 -0.35
CA PHE A 217 -12.46 -9.67 0.21
C PHE A 217 -13.53 -9.00 1.04
N LEU A 218 -13.19 -8.59 2.27
CA LEU A 218 -14.13 -7.87 3.13
C LEU A 218 -14.47 -6.48 2.58
N SER A 219 -13.57 -5.84 1.81
CA SER A 219 -13.87 -4.60 1.11
C SER A 219 -15.03 -4.76 0.10
N ILE A 220 -15.00 -5.82 -0.71
CA ILE A 220 -16.07 -6.13 -1.68
C ILE A 220 -17.36 -6.51 -0.96
N LEU A 221 -17.28 -7.37 0.07
CA LEU A 221 -18.44 -7.75 0.87
C LEU A 221 -19.12 -6.53 1.52
N SER A 222 -18.32 -5.62 2.08
CA SER A 222 -18.81 -4.39 2.68
C SER A 222 -19.51 -3.51 1.63
N MET A 223 -18.92 -3.36 0.44
CA MET A 223 -19.51 -2.56 -0.63
C MET A 223 -20.77 -3.19 -1.22
N ALA A 224 -20.83 -4.52 -1.35
CA ALA A 224 -22.04 -5.24 -1.76
C ALA A 224 -23.17 -5.07 -0.75
N PHE A 225 -22.85 -5.13 0.55
CA PHE A 225 -23.81 -4.85 1.60
C PHE A 225 -24.33 -3.41 1.54
N LEU A 226 -23.44 -2.42 1.40
CA LEU A 226 -23.83 -1.01 1.27
C LEU A 226 -24.66 -0.74 0.01
N TYR A 227 -24.31 -1.36 -1.12
CA TYR A 227 -25.08 -1.27 -2.36
C TYR A 227 -26.50 -1.81 -2.18
N LYS A 228 -26.65 -2.99 -1.56
CA LYS A 228 -27.95 -3.64 -1.35
C LYS A 228 -28.82 -2.94 -0.32
N LEU A 229 -28.25 -2.45 0.79
CA LEU A 229 -29.00 -1.90 1.93
C LEU A 229 -29.22 -0.38 1.84
N LEU A 230 -28.25 0.38 1.36
CA LEU A 230 -28.32 1.85 1.29
C LEU A 230 -28.61 2.37 -0.13
N SER A 231 -28.77 1.49 -1.12
CA SER A 231 -28.92 1.85 -2.54
C SER A 231 -27.82 2.80 -3.03
N LEU A 232 -26.61 2.67 -2.48
CA LEU A 232 -25.49 3.52 -2.82
C LEU A 232 -25.08 3.26 -4.28
N LYS A 233 -25.14 4.29 -5.13
CA LYS A 233 -24.74 4.17 -6.53
C LYS A 233 -23.24 3.82 -6.63
N LEU A 234 -22.92 2.73 -7.34
CA LEU A 234 -21.55 2.19 -7.46
C LEU A 234 -20.54 3.23 -7.94
N PHE A 235 -20.94 4.14 -8.84
CA PHE A 235 -20.03 5.15 -9.37
C PHE A 235 -19.58 6.21 -8.35
N TYR A 236 -20.08 6.21 -7.12
CA TYR A 236 -19.53 7.01 -6.02
C TYR A 236 -18.43 6.31 -5.22
N LEU A 237 -18.07 5.06 -5.56
CA LEU A 237 -16.89 4.40 -4.99
C LEU A 237 -15.59 5.24 -5.08
N PRO A 238 -15.31 6.02 -6.15
CA PRO A 238 -14.12 6.88 -6.19
C PRO A 238 -14.17 7.98 -5.11
N ALA A 239 -15.37 8.49 -4.77
CA ALA A 239 -15.52 9.45 -3.69
C ALA A 239 -15.19 8.82 -2.33
N ILE A 240 -15.59 7.56 -2.11
CA ILE A 240 -15.22 6.80 -0.92
C ILE A 240 -13.70 6.60 -0.87
N ILE A 241 -13.08 6.21 -1.98
CA ILE A 241 -11.63 6.02 -2.08
C ILE A 241 -10.88 7.33 -1.80
N TRP A 242 -11.37 8.45 -2.34
CA TRP A 242 -10.84 9.78 -2.03
C TRP A 242 -10.90 10.11 -0.54
N LEU A 243 -12.01 9.81 0.14
CA LEU A 243 -12.09 9.96 1.60
C LEU A 243 -11.06 9.08 2.32
N LEU A 244 -10.84 7.84 1.86
CA LEU A 244 -9.80 6.98 2.43
C LEU A 244 -8.38 7.53 2.20
N TYR A 245 -8.13 8.24 1.09
CA TYR A 245 -6.85 8.95 0.89
C TYR A 245 -6.65 10.06 1.92
N ILE A 246 -7.70 10.83 2.23
CA ILE A 246 -7.65 11.85 3.29
C ILE A 246 -7.26 11.22 4.62
N ILE A 247 -7.93 10.12 4.99
CA ILE A 247 -7.64 9.39 6.23
C ILE A 247 -6.21 8.85 6.23
N GLN A 248 -5.78 8.19 5.15
CA GLN A 248 -4.43 7.63 5.00
C GLN A 248 -3.35 8.70 5.23
N TYR A 249 -3.42 9.82 4.52
CA TYR A 249 -2.40 10.87 4.60
C TYR A 249 -2.47 11.62 5.94
N PHE A 250 -3.67 11.81 6.50
CA PHE A 250 -3.82 12.40 7.83
C PHE A 250 -3.21 11.51 8.92
N LEU A 251 -3.43 10.19 8.87
CA LEU A 251 -2.84 9.25 9.81
C LEU A 251 -1.31 9.26 9.73
N THR A 252 -0.74 9.31 8.52
CA THR A 252 0.71 9.43 8.38
C THR A 252 1.24 10.73 8.98
N PHE A 253 0.62 11.88 8.64
CA PHE A 253 0.96 13.16 9.25
C PHE A 253 0.89 13.09 10.78
N TYR A 254 -0.20 12.56 11.31
CA TYR A 254 -0.44 12.46 12.75
C TYR A 254 0.62 11.58 13.44
N LEU A 255 0.95 10.41 12.88
CA LEU A 255 1.97 9.52 13.42
C LEU A 255 3.36 10.18 13.42
N ILE A 256 3.75 10.81 12.31
CA ILE A 256 5.03 11.53 12.23
C ILE A 256 5.06 12.67 13.25
N LEU A 257 3.99 13.48 13.35
CA LEU A 257 3.91 14.58 14.31
C LEU A 257 4.08 14.07 15.75
N ARG A 258 3.40 12.98 16.10
CA ARG A 258 3.40 12.47 17.48
C ARG A 258 4.73 11.84 17.88
N ILE A 259 5.41 11.15 16.97
CA ILE A 259 6.68 10.48 17.25
C ILE A 259 7.84 11.47 17.14
N SER A 260 7.91 12.24 16.05
CA SER A 260 9.00 13.22 15.86
C SER A 260 8.90 14.44 16.77
N LYS A 261 7.69 14.80 17.20
CA LYS A 261 7.37 16.06 17.91
C LYS A 261 7.75 17.30 17.11
N SER A 262 7.82 17.17 15.78
CA SER A 262 8.21 18.24 14.86
C SER A 262 7.12 18.46 13.82
N ILE A 263 6.46 19.61 13.89
CA ILE A 263 5.43 19.96 12.89
C ILE A 263 6.03 20.12 11.50
N GLY A 264 7.21 20.73 11.38
CA GLY A 264 7.90 20.89 10.09
C GLY A 264 8.22 19.53 9.47
N LEU A 265 8.71 18.56 10.26
CA LEU A 265 8.97 17.21 9.75
C LEU A 265 7.69 16.49 9.34
N ALA A 266 6.61 16.64 10.11
CA ALA A 266 5.31 16.05 9.79
C ALA A 266 4.69 16.63 8.52
N LEU A 267 4.76 17.94 8.32
CA LEU A 267 4.27 18.61 7.11
C LEU A 267 5.11 18.26 5.88
N ILE A 268 6.44 18.24 6.00
CA ILE A 268 7.30 17.76 4.90
C ILE A 268 6.98 16.29 4.60
N GLY A 269 6.79 15.44 5.60
CA GLY A 269 6.40 14.05 5.42
C GLY A 269 5.04 13.90 4.72
N LEU A 270 4.07 14.73 5.10
CA LEU A 270 2.75 14.77 4.46
C LEU A 270 2.86 15.09 2.96
N PHE A 271 3.52 16.19 2.61
CA PHE A 271 3.68 16.59 1.21
C PHE A 271 4.60 15.64 0.43
N SER A 272 5.56 14.98 1.09
CA SER A 272 6.36 13.91 0.47
C SER A 272 5.48 12.75 0.01
N ILE A 273 4.54 12.32 0.86
CA ILE A 273 3.61 11.24 0.51
C ILE A 273 2.59 11.68 -0.53
N ILE A 274 2.03 12.88 -0.43
CA ILE A 274 1.14 13.40 -1.46
C ILE A 274 1.86 13.44 -2.82
N ASN A 275 3.10 13.93 -2.88
CA ASN A 275 3.86 13.96 -4.13
C ASN A 275 4.18 12.57 -4.67
N LEU A 276 4.67 11.65 -3.83
CA LEU A 276 5.15 10.35 -4.27
C LEU A 276 4.04 9.31 -4.46
N ASN A 277 3.01 9.32 -3.61
CA ASN A 277 1.91 8.35 -3.65
C ASN A 277 0.70 8.84 -4.46
N TYR A 278 0.56 10.16 -4.68
CA TYR A 278 -0.53 10.72 -5.47
C TYR A 278 -0.06 11.28 -6.82
N PHE A 279 0.81 12.29 -6.83
CA PHE A 279 1.17 13.02 -8.06
C PHE A 279 2.28 12.37 -8.91
N SER A 280 3.02 11.39 -8.38
CA SER A 280 4.08 10.71 -9.14
C SER A 280 3.56 9.54 -9.98
N LEU A 281 2.30 9.14 -9.81
CA LEU A 281 1.66 8.11 -10.64
C LEU A 281 1.38 8.66 -12.06
N SER A 282 1.32 7.78 -13.07
CA SER A 282 0.97 8.16 -14.46
C SER A 282 -0.45 8.68 -14.54
N GLU A 283 -1.35 8.07 -13.78
CA GLU A 283 -2.77 8.35 -13.81
C GLU A 283 -3.30 8.77 -12.44
N LEU A 284 -4.52 9.31 -12.44
CA LEU A 284 -5.19 9.73 -11.22
C LEU A 284 -5.37 8.53 -10.28
N PRO A 285 -4.80 8.54 -9.06
CA PRO A 285 -4.80 7.36 -8.18
C PRO A 285 -6.21 6.91 -7.77
N VAL A 286 -7.14 7.87 -7.64
CA VAL A 286 -8.56 7.62 -7.34
C VAL A 286 -9.25 6.83 -8.45
N SER A 287 -8.72 6.85 -9.68
CA SER A 287 -9.21 6.05 -10.81
C SER A 287 -8.85 4.57 -10.69
N TYR A 288 -8.05 4.15 -9.70
CA TYR A 288 -7.54 2.79 -9.55
C TYR A 288 -7.83 2.21 -8.16
N PRO A 289 -8.97 1.52 -7.95
CA PRO A 289 -9.39 1.04 -6.63
C PRO A 289 -8.50 -0.06 -6.06
N GLN A 290 -7.75 -0.77 -6.91
CA GLN A 290 -6.82 -1.81 -6.47
C GLN A 290 -5.52 -1.26 -5.85
N ILE A 291 -5.24 0.05 -5.95
CA ILE A 291 -4.05 0.67 -5.35
C ILE A 291 -4.42 1.65 -4.23
N GLY A 292 -3.40 2.19 -3.57
CA GLY A 292 -3.59 3.25 -2.57
C GLY A 292 -4.31 2.77 -1.30
N PRO A 293 -5.25 3.56 -0.75
CA PRO A 293 -5.77 3.37 0.59
C PRO A 293 -6.72 2.17 0.71
N MET A 294 -7.40 1.77 -0.37
CA MET A 294 -8.20 0.53 -0.34
C MET A 294 -7.35 -0.70 -0.01
N ARG A 295 -6.09 -0.72 -0.41
CA ARG A 295 -5.15 -1.82 -0.14
C ARG A 295 -4.31 -1.57 1.11
N TRP A 296 -3.76 -0.38 1.30
CA TRP A 296 -2.69 -0.13 2.30
C TRP A 296 -3.13 0.57 3.59
N LEU A 297 -4.32 1.20 3.63
CA LEU A 297 -4.82 1.84 4.85
C LEU A 297 -4.94 0.86 6.05
N PRO A 298 -5.33 -0.42 5.89
CA PRO A 298 -5.30 -1.40 6.98
C PRO A 298 -3.98 -1.44 7.77
N SER A 299 -2.84 -1.40 7.08
CA SER A 299 -1.51 -1.39 7.71
C SER A 299 -1.27 -0.10 8.52
N LEU A 300 -1.70 1.05 8.00
CA LEU A 300 -1.56 2.33 8.72
C LEU A 300 -2.49 2.41 9.94
N LEU A 301 -3.71 1.88 9.83
CA LEU A 301 -4.65 1.78 10.95
C LEU A 301 -4.10 0.92 12.08
N THR A 302 -3.46 -0.21 11.77
CA THR A 302 -2.83 -1.05 12.82
C THR A 302 -1.64 -0.37 13.48
N ILE A 303 -0.82 0.39 12.75
CA ILE A 303 0.24 1.22 13.35
C ILE A 303 -0.37 2.28 14.28
N PHE A 304 -1.45 2.95 13.84
CA PHE A 304 -2.15 3.93 14.65
C PHE A 304 -2.78 3.32 15.92
N LEU A 305 -3.39 2.13 15.80
CA LEU A 305 -3.93 1.39 16.93
C LEU A 305 -2.82 0.97 17.90
N LEU A 306 -1.68 0.48 17.40
CA LEU A 306 -0.52 0.20 18.24
C LEU A 306 -0.05 1.45 18.97
N TYR A 307 0.04 2.60 18.28
CA TYR A 307 0.37 3.89 18.88
C TYR A 307 -0.58 4.26 20.04
N LYS A 308 -1.89 4.04 19.86
CA LYS A 308 -2.91 4.33 20.89
C LYS A 308 -2.89 3.35 22.06
N LEU A 309 -2.78 2.04 21.77
CA LEU A 309 -2.87 0.97 22.76
C LEU A 309 -1.55 0.73 23.51
N LYS A 310 -0.44 1.24 22.97
CA LYS A 310 0.92 1.17 23.51
C LYS A 310 1.54 -0.22 23.72
N LYS A 311 0.86 -1.28 23.26
CA LYS A 311 1.22 -2.66 23.58
C LYS A 311 0.96 -3.58 22.38
N ILE A 312 2.00 -4.28 21.94
CA ILE A 312 1.95 -5.12 20.73
C ILE A 312 1.09 -6.37 20.92
N ASP A 313 1.05 -6.94 22.12
CA ASP A 313 0.24 -8.12 22.46
C ASP A 313 -1.15 -7.75 23.05
N ASN A 314 -1.64 -6.54 22.76
CA ASN A 314 -2.97 -6.11 23.19
C ASN A 314 -4.06 -6.91 22.45
N LYS A 315 -5.08 -7.39 23.16
CA LYS A 315 -6.19 -8.17 22.58
C LYS A 315 -6.97 -7.40 21.50
N ILE A 316 -7.22 -6.11 21.70
CA ILE A 316 -7.90 -5.25 20.74
C ILE A 316 -7.05 -5.10 19.46
N LEU A 317 -5.73 -4.94 19.62
CA LEU A 317 -4.83 -4.89 18.46
C LEU A 317 -4.83 -6.21 17.69
N LEU A 318 -4.80 -7.34 18.40
CA LEU A 318 -4.85 -8.68 17.79
C LEU A 318 -6.15 -8.89 17.00
N THR A 319 -7.30 -8.51 17.58
CA THR A 319 -8.59 -8.60 16.89
C THR A 319 -8.63 -7.66 15.68
N ALA A 320 -8.08 -6.45 15.79
CA ALA A 320 -7.99 -5.51 14.68
C ALA A 320 -7.07 -6.00 13.56
N VAL A 321 -5.90 -6.57 13.88
CA VAL A 321 -4.99 -7.19 12.90
C VAL A 321 -5.70 -8.33 12.16
N ALA A 322 -6.39 -9.21 12.89
CA ALA A 322 -7.16 -10.30 12.28
C ALA A 322 -8.26 -9.77 11.33
N PHE A 323 -9.08 -8.82 11.79
CA PHE A 323 -10.16 -8.24 10.98
C PHE A 323 -9.64 -7.50 9.74
N LEU A 324 -8.68 -6.61 9.95
CA LEU A 324 -8.11 -5.78 8.88
C LEU A 324 -7.30 -6.61 7.87
N SER A 325 -6.77 -7.78 8.26
CA SER A 325 -6.12 -8.69 7.31
C SER A 325 -7.09 -9.32 6.30
N LEU A 326 -8.39 -9.32 6.59
CA LEU A 326 -9.40 -9.81 5.66
C LEU A 326 -9.93 -8.71 4.73
N TRP A 327 -9.53 -7.45 4.92
CA TRP A 327 -9.94 -6.33 4.06
C TRP A 327 -9.56 -6.56 2.59
N PHE A 328 -8.28 -6.86 2.38
CA PHE A 328 -7.68 -7.16 1.09
C PHE A 328 -6.65 -8.27 1.30
N ILE A 329 -6.81 -9.42 0.63
CA ILE A 329 -6.14 -10.67 1.02
C ILE A 329 -4.61 -10.57 0.95
N ASP A 330 -4.06 -10.04 -0.14
CA ASP A 330 -2.60 -9.92 -0.33
C ASP A 330 -1.97 -8.96 0.69
N ALA A 331 -2.53 -7.76 0.85
CA ALA A 331 -2.09 -6.80 1.86
C ALA A 331 -2.30 -7.31 3.29
N GLY A 332 -3.33 -8.12 3.50
CA GLY A 332 -3.62 -8.78 4.76
C GLY A 332 -2.58 -9.84 5.15
N ILE A 333 -2.12 -10.64 4.19
CA ILE A 333 -0.98 -11.54 4.37
C ILE A 333 0.25 -10.73 4.76
N SER A 334 0.54 -9.63 4.05
CA SER A 334 1.65 -8.74 4.41
C SER A 334 1.52 -8.15 5.83
N LEU A 335 0.31 -7.78 6.25
CA LEU A 335 0.02 -7.27 7.60
C LEU A 335 0.28 -8.34 8.68
N VAL A 336 -0.25 -9.55 8.50
CA VAL A 336 -0.05 -10.66 9.45
C VAL A 336 1.43 -11.01 9.55
N LEU A 337 2.13 -11.16 8.41
CA LEU A 337 3.56 -11.48 8.41
C LEU A 337 4.41 -10.37 9.04
N GLY A 338 4.09 -9.10 8.78
CA GLY A 338 4.77 -7.96 9.42
C GLY A 338 4.56 -7.93 10.94
N TYR A 339 3.36 -8.28 11.40
CA TYR A 339 3.08 -8.44 12.83
C TYR A 339 3.87 -9.60 13.44
N LEU A 340 3.85 -10.78 12.81
CA LEU A 340 4.57 -11.97 13.28
C LEU A 340 6.09 -11.73 13.35
N LEU A 341 6.68 -11.08 12.35
CA LEU A 341 8.10 -10.72 12.36
C LEU A 341 8.43 -9.73 13.49
N THR A 342 7.50 -8.83 13.82
CA THR A 342 7.66 -7.91 14.94
C THR A 342 7.67 -8.65 16.28
N ILE A 343 6.76 -9.61 16.47
CA ILE A 343 6.75 -10.48 17.65
C ILE A 343 8.02 -11.32 17.74
N PHE A 344 8.48 -11.88 16.62
CA PHE A 344 9.74 -12.63 16.55
C PHE A 344 10.94 -11.78 16.96
N ILE A 345 11.09 -10.56 16.42
CA ILE A 345 12.18 -9.65 16.80
C ILE A 345 12.09 -9.24 18.28
N PHE A 346 10.90 -9.03 18.81
CA PHE A 346 10.74 -8.79 20.26
C PHE A 346 11.14 -9.99 21.12
N CYS A 347 10.91 -11.21 20.62
CA CYS A 347 11.39 -12.43 21.26
C CYS A 347 12.92 -12.52 21.23
N LEU A 348 13.56 -12.24 20.09
CA LEU A 348 15.02 -12.23 19.94
C LEU A 348 15.70 -11.25 20.91
N VAL A 349 15.12 -10.05 21.05
CA VAL A 349 15.65 -9.04 21.98
C VAL A 349 15.33 -9.38 23.43
N GLY A 350 14.40 -10.30 23.71
CA GLY A 350 13.92 -10.64 25.05
C GLY A 350 13.08 -9.51 25.67
N ASN A 351 12.25 -8.85 24.85
CA ASN A 351 11.19 -7.93 25.32
C ASN A 351 9.86 -8.68 25.54
N ILE A 352 9.71 -9.85 24.92
CA ILE A 352 8.57 -10.77 25.06
C ILE A 352 9.15 -12.18 25.21
N ASP A 353 8.74 -12.91 26.25
CA ASP A 353 9.17 -14.30 26.43
C ASP A 353 8.50 -15.24 25.42
N ILE A 354 9.14 -16.37 25.11
CA ILE A 354 8.66 -17.36 24.13
C ILE A 354 7.22 -17.81 24.44
N LYS A 355 6.89 -18.09 25.71
CA LYS A 355 5.54 -18.49 26.13
C LYS A 355 4.49 -17.44 25.75
N ARG A 356 4.80 -16.16 25.95
CA ARG A 356 3.92 -15.03 25.64
C ARG A 356 3.82 -14.79 24.13
N ALA A 357 4.92 -14.97 23.40
CA ALA A 357 4.91 -14.93 21.94
C ALA A 357 3.99 -16.01 21.35
N ILE A 358 4.14 -17.27 21.79
CA ILE A 358 3.27 -18.39 21.38
C ILE A 358 1.80 -18.08 21.70
N LYS A 359 1.49 -17.64 22.93
CA LYS A 359 0.13 -17.24 23.33
C LYS A 359 -0.44 -16.15 22.42
N THR A 360 0.37 -15.17 22.05
CA THR A 360 -0.03 -14.06 21.17
C THR A 360 -0.35 -14.56 19.76
N ILE A 361 0.46 -15.47 19.22
CA ILE A 361 0.25 -16.09 17.91
C ILE A 361 -1.02 -16.94 17.92
N LEU A 362 -1.20 -17.80 18.93
CA LEU A 362 -2.40 -18.62 19.08
C LEU A 362 -3.67 -17.76 19.16
N LEU A 363 -3.62 -16.64 19.91
CA LEU A 363 -4.75 -15.72 20.03
C LEU A 363 -5.05 -15.00 18.70
N LEU A 364 -4.02 -14.66 17.91
CA LEU A 364 -4.21 -14.13 16.55
C LEU A 364 -4.93 -15.14 15.65
N CYS A 365 -4.47 -16.40 15.63
CA CYS A 365 -5.10 -17.47 14.87
C CYS A 365 -6.56 -17.70 15.29
N LEU A 366 -6.82 -17.71 16.60
CA LEU A 366 -8.17 -17.84 17.14
C LEU A 366 -9.07 -16.68 16.67
N ASN A 367 -8.59 -15.44 16.75
CA ASN A 367 -9.32 -14.27 16.26
C ASN A 367 -9.64 -14.36 14.76
N LEU A 368 -8.71 -14.83 13.94
CA LEU A 368 -8.94 -15.05 12.51
C LEU A 368 -10.07 -16.07 12.29
N ILE A 369 -10.02 -17.21 12.98
CA ILE A 369 -11.06 -18.25 12.88
C ILE A 369 -12.42 -17.69 13.31
N ILE A 370 -12.49 -16.96 14.43
CA ILE A 370 -13.72 -16.37 14.94
C ILE A 370 -14.31 -15.40 13.92
N ILE A 371 -13.51 -14.46 13.39
CA ILE A 371 -14.00 -13.45 12.44
C ILE A 371 -14.49 -14.10 11.15
N ILE A 372 -13.75 -15.07 10.62
CA ILE A 372 -14.14 -15.84 9.44
C ILE A 372 -15.46 -16.59 9.69
N THR A 373 -15.62 -17.17 10.88
CA THR A 373 -16.84 -17.89 11.28
C THR A 373 -18.01 -16.92 11.33
N VAL A 374 -17.83 -15.74 11.95
CA VAL A 374 -18.85 -14.69 12.00
C VAL A 374 -19.25 -14.22 10.60
N ILE A 375 -18.29 -14.01 9.69
CA ILE A 375 -18.58 -13.64 8.30
C ILE A 375 -19.43 -14.71 7.61
N ASN A 376 -19.10 -15.99 7.78
CA ASN A 376 -19.87 -17.10 7.20
C ASN A 376 -21.27 -17.23 7.81
N ILE A 377 -21.41 -17.07 9.13
CA ILE A 377 -22.72 -17.07 9.80
C ILE A 377 -23.59 -15.93 9.25
N LEU A 378 -23.04 -14.72 9.15
CA LEU A 378 -23.76 -13.58 8.56
C LEU A 378 -24.16 -13.87 7.11
N HIS A 379 -23.28 -14.45 6.30
CA HIS A 379 -23.61 -14.86 4.94
C HIS A 379 -24.80 -15.81 4.89
N LEU A 380 -24.80 -16.87 5.71
CA LEU A 380 -25.91 -17.81 5.82
C LEU A 380 -27.21 -17.13 6.24
N LEU A 381 -27.15 -16.23 7.24
CA LEU A 381 -28.32 -15.46 7.70
C LEU A 381 -28.91 -14.57 6.61
N PHE A 382 -28.10 -14.08 5.68
CA PHE A 382 -28.56 -13.31 4.51
C PHE A 382 -28.96 -14.17 3.30
N GLY A 383 -29.02 -15.50 3.46
CA GLY A 383 -29.45 -16.44 2.41
C GLY A 383 -28.37 -16.78 1.38
N TYR A 384 -27.11 -16.47 1.65
CA TYR A 384 -25.98 -16.85 0.79
C TYR A 384 -25.46 -18.26 1.14
N LYS A 385 -24.68 -18.85 0.22
CA LYS A 385 -23.92 -20.08 0.51
C LYS A 385 -22.76 -19.78 1.46
N LEU A 386 -22.20 -20.83 2.06
CA LEU A 386 -20.94 -20.73 2.78
C LEU A 386 -19.79 -20.35 1.83
N ILE A 387 -18.88 -19.50 2.31
CA ILE A 387 -17.66 -19.10 1.60
C ILE A 387 -16.65 -20.24 1.68
N LYS A 388 -16.26 -20.79 0.53
CA LYS A 388 -15.23 -21.83 0.43
C LYS A 388 -13.83 -21.21 0.56
N LEU A 389 -13.35 -21.03 1.79
CA LEU A 389 -12.05 -20.39 2.06
C LEU A 389 -10.87 -21.13 1.43
N GLY A 390 -10.94 -22.45 1.28
CA GLY A 390 -9.91 -23.24 0.56
C GLY A 390 -9.67 -22.72 -0.86
N ASN A 391 -10.70 -22.19 -1.52
CA ASN A 391 -10.60 -21.63 -2.86
C ASN A 391 -9.75 -20.35 -2.90
N ILE A 392 -9.68 -19.59 -1.80
CA ILE A 392 -8.79 -18.42 -1.71
C ILE A 392 -7.34 -18.87 -1.86
N PHE A 393 -6.93 -19.84 -1.04
CA PHE A 393 -5.56 -20.35 -1.04
C PHE A 393 -5.22 -21.07 -2.34
N HIS A 394 -6.17 -21.84 -2.88
CA HIS A 394 -6.04 -22.46 -4.20
C HIS A 394 -5.81 -21.42 -5.30
N THR A 395 -6.60 -20.34 -5.31
CA THR A 395 -6.47 -19.25 -6.29
C THR A 395 -5.13 -18.53 -6.17
N LEU A 396 -4.69 -18.22 -4.94
CA LEU A 396 -3.38 -17.62 -4.69
C LEU A 396 -2.23 -18.52 -5.14
N GLN A 397 -2.30 -19.81 -4.82
CA GLN A 397 -1.30 -20.80 -5.22
C GLN A 397 -1.23 -20.92 -6.73
N LYS A 398 -2.38 -21.04 -7.41
CA LYS A 398 -2.51 -21.12 -8.86
C LYS A 398 -1.87 -19.91 -9.54
N TYR A 399 -2.25 -18.69 -9.17
CA TYR A 399 -1.72 -17.49 -9.82
C TYR A 399 -0.24 -17.26 -9.51
N THR A 400 0.23 -17.63 -8.31
CA THR A 400 1.64 -17.53 -7.94
C THR A 400 2.50 -18.54 -8.69
N SER A 401 2.05 -19.79 -8.82
CA SER A 401 2.78 -20.84 -9.54
C SER A 401 2.83 -20.57 -11.05
N LEU A 402 1.74 -20.03 -11.60
CA LEU A 402 1.67 -19.59 -13.00
C LEU A 402 2.48 -18.32 -13.27
N GLY A 403 3.01 -17.64 -12.25
CA GLY A 403 3.83 -16.44 -12.46
C GLY A 403 3.10 -15.29 -13.13
N ILE A 404 1.76 -15.20 -12.97
CA ILE A 404 0.97 -14.16 -13.64
C ILE A 404 1.42 -12.78 -13.18
N ALA A 405 1.77 -11.93 -14.15
CA ALA A 405 2.27 -10.56 -13.96
C ALA A 405 3.54 -10.45 -13.08
N GLN A 406 4.34 -11.51 -12.96
CA GLN A 406 5.57 -11.51 -12.17
C GLN A 406 6.76 -10.86 -12.90
N LEU A 407 6.78 -9.53 -13.04
CA LEU A 407 7.84 -8.85 -13.79
C LEU A 407 9.24 -9.03 -13.18
N PRO A 408 10.31 -9.16 -14.00
CA PRO A 408 11.69 -9.23 -13.51
C PRO A 408 12.10 -7.91 -12.86
N ILE A 409 12.96 -7.97 -11.85
CA ILE A 409 13.48 -6.77 -11.18
C ILE A 409 14.69 -6.26 -11.95
N PRO A 410 14.73 -4.98 -12.33
CA PRO A 410 15.92 -4.37 -12.90
C PRO A 410 17.10 -4.40 -11.91
N ASN A 411 18.30 -4.67 -12.40
CA ASN A 411 19.53 -4.64 -11.59
C ASN A 411 19.75 -3.26 -10.94
N GLN A 412 19.35 -2.20 -11.63
CA GLN A 412 19.39 -0.83 -11.14
C GLN A 412 17.98 -0.30 -10.90
N THR A 413 17.62 -0.04 -9.64
CA THR A 413 16.26 0.40 -9.28
C THR A 413 16.23 1.23 -8.01
N TYR A 414 15.27 2.16 -7.92
CA TYR A 414 14.97 2.93 -6.71
C TYR A 414 14.43 2.09 -5.56
N PHE A 415 13.99 0.86 -5.84
CA PHE A 415 13.55 -0.09 -4.82
C PHE A 415 14.58 -0.30 -3.70
N TRP A 416 15.88 -0.22 -4.01
CA TRP A 416 16.94 -0.41 -3.03
C TRP A 416 16.93 0.60 -1.88
N LEU A 417 16.28 1.77 -2.05
CA LEU A 417 16.03 2.70 -0.95
C LEU A 417 15.12 2.10 0.12
N VAL A 418 14.16 1.24 -0.24
CA VAL A 418 13.27 0.56 0.71
C VAL A 418 14.09 -0.35 1.62
N MET A 419 15.06 -1.09 1.06
CA MET A 419 15.97 -1.94 1.84
C MET A 419 16.91 -1.14 2.72
N LEU A 420 17.42 -0.01 2.23
CA LEU A 420 18.22 0.91 3.03
C LEU A 420 17.44 1.41 4.25
N ILE A 421 16.20 1.86 4.06
CA ILE A 421 15.31 2.32 5.14
C ILE A 421 15.03 1.19 6.14
N TYR A 422 14.80 -0.02 5.63
CA TYR A 422 14.51 -1.19 6.46
C TYR A 422 15.69 -1.52 7.38
N PHE A 423 16.89 -1.71 6.83
CA PHE A 423 18.07 -2.04 7.63
C PHE A 423 18.47 -0.89 8.56
N ALA A 424 18.35 0.37 8.13
CA ALA A 424 18.57 1.52 9.01
C ALA A 424 17.65 1.47 10.24
N SER A 425 16.37 1.16 10.03
CA SER A 425 15.36 1.07 11.09
C SER A 425 15.64 -0.09 12.06
N LEU A 426 16.02 -1.26 11.54
CA LEU A 426 16.42 -2.42 12.36
C LEU A 426 17.67 -2.14 13.20
N ILE A 427 18.73 -1.62 12.58
CA ILE A 427 19.98 -1.28 13.27
C ILE A 427 19.69 -0.26 14.38
N TYR A 428 18.86 0.75 14.11
CA TYR A 428 18.44 1.73 15.11
C TYR A 428 17.68 1.06 16.27
N PHE A 429 16.72 0.19 15.97
CA PHE A 429 15.92 -0.53 16.96
C PHE A 429 16.77 -1.43 17.87
N PHE A 430 17.66 -2.24 17.31
CA PHE A 430 18.54 -3.10 18.11
C PHE A 430 19.48 -2.28 19.00
N LYS A 431 20.14 -1.25 18.46
CA LYS A 431 21.02 -0.36 19.23
C LYS A 431 20.31 0.30 20.42
N THR A 432 19.09 0.79 20.21
CA THR A 432 18.30 1.45 21.26
C THR A 432 17.79 0.46 22.30
N SER A 433 17.31 -0.71 21.89
CA SER A 433 16.81 -1.74 22.81
C SER A 433 17.87 -2.25 23.78
N TYR A 434 19.09 -2.50 23.31
CA TYR A 434 20.20 -2.94 24.18
C TYR A 434 20.70 -1.85 25.12
N LYS A 435 20.72 -0.59 24.69
CA LYS A 435 21.09 0.54 25.55
C LYS A 435 20.12 0.68 26.73
N ASN A 436 18.82 0.51 26.48
CA ASN A 436 17.79 0.60 27.52
C ASN A 436 17.90 -0.53 28.55
N LYS A 437 18.19 -1.78 28.13
CA LYS A 437 18.44 -2.89 29.07
C LYS A 437 19.61 -2.61 30.03
N LYS A 438 20.72 -2.04 29.53
CA LYS A 438 21.87 -1.66 30.35
C LYS A 438 21.53 -0.57 31.38
N THR A 439 20.67 0.38 31.01
CA THR A 439 20.29 1.49 31.91
C THR A 439 19.43 1.00 33.08
N ILE A 440 18.61 -0.04 32.86
CA ILE A 440 17.79 -0.67 33.92
C ILE A 440 18.67 -1.50 34.86
N GLN A 441 19.60 -2.29 34.33
CA GLN A 441 20.49 -3.13 35.16
C GLN A 441 21.47 -2.33 36.05
N VAL A 442 21.92 -1.15 35.61
CA VAL A 442 22.79 -0.27 36.42
C VAL A 442 22.01 0.46 37.52
N GLY A 443 20.72 0.73 37.31
CA GLY A 443 19.84 1.31 38.32
C GLY A 443 19.50 0.35 39.46
N ASP A 444 19.36 -0.95 39.17
CA ASP A 444 19.12 -1.97 40.20
C ASP A 444 20.42 -2.40 40.93
N ALA A 445 21.59 -2.24 40.32
CA ALA A 445 22.88 -2.56 40.94
C ALA A 445 23.44 -1.46 41.87
N SER A 446 22.87 -0.25 41.85
CA SER A 446 23.28 0.87 42.71
C SER A 446 22.39 1.05 43.96
N GLY A 447 21.51 0.09 44.25
CA GLY A 447 20.64 0.06 45.43
C GLY A 447 21.26 -0.51 46.71
N ARG A 448 22.60 -0.56 46.83
CA ARG A 448 23.28 -0.85 48.11
C ARG A 448 24.29 0.26 48.42
N ASP A 449 23.92 1.03 49.43
CA ASP A 449 24.72 1.89 50.29
C ASP A 449 25.75 2.82 49.64
N GLN A 450 25.42 4.12 49.62
CA GLN A 450 26.16 5.09 50.43
C GLN A 450 25.36 6.39 50.62
N SER A 451 25.35 6.81 51.88
CA SER A 451 24.83 8.03 52.46
C SER A 451 25.42 9.32 51.85
N GLY A 452 24.73 10.43 52.10
CA GLY A 452 25.39 11.73 52.21
C GLY A 452 24.97 12.75 51.16
N TRP A 453 24.12 13.67 51.61
CA TRP A 453 24.07 15.04 51.12
C TRP A 453 25.45 15.57 50.66
N GLN A 454 25.51 16.16 49.46
CA GLN A 454 26.02 17.52 49.22
C GLN A 454 26.13 17.82 47.71
N SER A 455 25.96 19.10 47.37
CA SER A 455 26.17 19.74 46.06
C SER A 455 24.93 19.99 45.20
N TRP A 456 24.05 20.84 45.74
CA TRP A 456 23.31 21.83 44.96
C TRP A 456 24.27 22.97 44.58
N LYS A 457 24.45 23.27 43.28
CA LYS A 457 24.53 24.64 42.72
C LYS A 457 24.94 24.65 41.23
N GLY A 458 24.12 25.32 40.43
CA GLY A 458 24.59 26.09 39.27
C GLY A 458 24.46 25.45 37.89
N SER A 459 23.28 25.56 37.27
CA SER A 459 23.18 26.04 35.87
C SER A 459 21.72 26.21 35.47
N HIS A 460 21.43 27.37 34.88
CA HIS A 460 20.14 27.74 34.32
C HIS A 460 19.54 26.66 33.41
N GLN A 461 18.35 26.18 33.75
CA GLN A 461 17.48 25.46 32.83
C GLN A 461 16.06 25.99 32.88
N ARG A 462 15.70 26.72 31.82
CA ARG A 462 14.35 26.68 31.24
C ARG A 462 14.08 25.23 30.84
N ALA A 463 13.25 24.53 31.59
CA ALA A 463 12.68 23.25 31.20
C ALA A 463 11.27 23.09 31.79
N GLU A 464 10.35 22.79 30.88
CA GLU A 464 9.33 21.74 31.04
C GLU A 464 8.30 21.87 32.16
N PHE A 465 7.09 22.31 31.80
CA PHE A 465 5.87 21.89 32.51
C PHE A 465 4.74 21.59 31.51
N PHE A 466 4.64 20.32 31.13
CA PHE A 466 3.41 19.67 30.65
C PHE A 466 3.33 18.29 31.34
N GLN A 467 2.78 18.28 32.54
CA GLN A 467 2.14 17.11 33.14
C GLN A 467 0.67 17.48 33.38
N PRO A 468 -0.30 16.59 33.10
CA PRO A 468 -1.51 16.54 33.89
C PRO A 468 -1.19 15.87 35.22
N SER A 469 -1.53 16.56 36.30
CA SER A 469 -1.39 16.17 37.71
C SER A 469 -2.09 14.85 38.05
N ALA A 470 -1.33 13.86 38.51
CA ALA A 470 -1.45 13.22 39.84
C ALA A 470 -0.55 11.97 39.91
N GLY A 471 0.51 12.01 40.74
CA GLY A 471 1.38 10.87 41.04
C GLY A 471 2.86 11.23 41.02
N SER A 472 3.44 11.43 42.20
CA SER A 472 4.76 11.97 42.51
C SER A 472 5.99 11.24 41.91
N SER A 473 6.97 12.05 41.51
CA SER A 473 8.44 11.82 41.52
C SER A 473 8.97 10.51 40.90
N THR A 474 9.21 10.47 39.59
CA THR A 474 10.26 9.64 38.94
C THR A 474 10.70 10.20 37.56
N GLY A 475 11.47 11.29 37.53
CA GLY A 475 11.92 11.96 36.28
C GLY A 475 12.79 11.13 35.32
N GLY A 476 13.28 9.95 35.73
CA GLY A 476 14.08 9.04 34.87
C GLY A 476 13.32 7.87 34.25
N LYS A 477 12.13 7.50 34.77
CA LYS A 477 11.38 6.32 34.31
C LYS A 477 10.45 6.63 33.13
N GLU A 478 9.91 7.85 33.02
CA GLU A 478 9.00 8.24 31.92
C GLU A 478 9.72 8.42 30.57
N THR A 479 10.92 8.98 30.57
CA THR A 479 11.71 9.23 29.35
C THR A 479 12.22 7.93 28.72
N THR A 480 12.66 6.96 29.54
CA THR A 480 13.13 5.65 29.09
C THR A 480 12.00 4.77 28.55
N GLY A 481 10.84 4.74 29.23
CA GLY A 481 9.64 4.03 28.76
C GLY A 481 9.09 4.59 27.45
N ARG A 482 9.18 5.92 27.23
CA ARG A 482 8.71 6.57 26.00
C ARG A 482 9.62 6.32 24.79
N ILE A 483 10.95 6.35 24.98
CA ILE A 483 11.92 6.05 23.91
C ILE A 483 11.79 4.60 23.43
N HIS A 484 11.50 3.66 24.33
CA HIS A 484 11.24 2.24 23.98
C HIS A 484 9.97 2.07 23.13
N PHE A 485 8.95 2.91 23.38
CA PHE A 485 7.71 2.84 22.62
C PHE A 485 7.84 3.43 21.21
N ASP A 486 8.54 4.54 21.06
CA ASP A 486 8.75 5.15 19.73
C ASP A 486 9.57 4.22 18.80
N SER A 487 10.51 3.45 19.34
CA SER A 487 11.26 2.43 18.58
C SER A 487 10.40 1.20 18.24
N THR A 488 9.41 0.86 19.07
CA THR A 488 8.41 -0.18 18.78
C THR A 488 7.55 0.17 17.56
N ILE A 489 7.08 1.43 17.48
CA ILE A 489 6.32 1.88 16.30
C ILE A 489 7.19 1.86 15.04
N LEU A 490 8.44 2.31 15.14
CA LEU A 490 9.38 2.25 14.02
C LEU A 490 9.62 0.81 13.54
N LEU A 491 9.84 -0.14 14.46
CA LEU A 491 10.03 -1.55 14.11
C LEU A 491 8.82 -2.12 13.39
N PHE A 492 7.61 -1.91 13.94
CA PHE A 492 6.39 -2.42 13.33
C PHE A 492 6.16 -1.82 11.94
N SER A 493 6.35 -0.49 11.80
CA SER A 493 6.29 0.20 10.50
C SER A 493 7.31 -0.37 9.49
N ALA A 494 8.54 -0.63 9.92
CA ALA A 494 9.58 -1.20 9.06
C ALA A 494 9.24 -2.62 8.59
N ASN A 495 8.72 -3.47 9.46
CA ASN A 495 8.30 -4.82 9.10
C ASN A 495 7.08 -4.81 8.16
N LEU A 496 6.11 -3.92 8.38
CA LEU A 496 4.99 -3.74 7.45
C LEU A 496 5.46 -3.24 6.09
N MET A 497 6.38 -2.27 6.05
CA MET A 497 7.01 -1.79 4.84
C MET A 497 7.71 -2.94 4.08
N PHE A 498 8.49 -3.77 4.78
CA PHE A 498 9.19 -4.92 4.20
C PHE A 498 8.23 -5.89 3.50
N PHE A 499 7.17 -6.35 4.18
CA PHE A 499 6.22 -7.28 3.56
C PHE A 499 5.32 -6.64 2.51
N THR A 500 5.02 -5.35 2.62
CA THR A 500 4.31 -4.60 1.58
C THR A 500 5.16 -4.47 0.31
N SER A 501 6.48 -4.40 0.46
CA SER A 501 7.41 -4.28 -0.67
C SER A 501 7.45 -5.53 -1.57
N ILE A 502 6.94 -6.68 -1.09
CA ILE A 502 6.72 -7.90 -1.91
C ILE A 502 5.77 -7.60 -3.08
N TYR A 503 4.83 -6.68 -2.94
CA TYR A 503 3.97 -6.25 -4.03
C TYR A 503 4.78 -5.70 -5.21
N TYR A 504 5.77 -4.83 -4.94
CA TYR A 504 6.71 -4.39 -5.97
C TYR A 504 7.61 -5.53 -6.44
N LEU A 505 8.12 -6.36 -5.53
CA LEU A 505 8.99 -7.48 -5.89
C LEU A 505 8.32 -8.44 -6.89
N GLY A 506 7.03 -8.72 -6.67
CA GLY A 506 6.18 -9.49 -7.57
C GLY A 506 5.93 -8.75 -8.88
N ARG A 507 5.51 -7.49 -8.82
CA ARG A 507 5.18 -6.64 -9.97
C ARG A 507 6.17 -5.49 -10.13
N ALA A 508 7.39 -5.79 -10.55
CA ALA A 508 8.55 -4.87 -10.55
C ALA A 508 8.49 -3.73 -11.60
N HIS A 509 7.33 -3.10 -11.73
CA HIS A 509 7.12 -1.93 -12.56
C HIS A 509 7.36 -0.64 -11.74
N PRO A 510 8.03 0.39 -12.31
CA PRO A 510 8.27 1.68 -11.66
C PRO A 510 7.06 2.27 -10.90
N HIS A 511 5.88 2.32 -11.54
CA HIS A 511 4.61 2.75 -10.93
C HIS A 511 4.29 2.08 -9.57
N ASN A 512 4.66 0.82 -9.38
CA ASN A 512 4.36 0.08 -8.15
C ASN A 512 5.20 0.54 -6.95
N LEU A 513 6.34 1.22 -7.16
CA LEU A 513 7.09 1.87 -6.08
C LEU A 513 6.28 3.01 -5.47
N PHE A 514 5.62 3.80 -6.30
CA PHE A 514 4.75 4.89 -5.85
C PHE A 514 3.51 4.35 -5.14
N ASN A 515 2.94 3.23 -5.61
CA ASN A 515 1.81 2.57 -4.97
C ASN A 515 2.09 2.17 -3.51
N ILE A 516 3.28 1.64 -3.22
CA ILE A 516 3.66 1.23 -1.86
C ILE A 516 4.26 2.35 -1.02
N SER A 517 4.54 3.53 -1.60
CA SER A 517 5.41 4.56 -1.02
C SER A 517 4.94 5.17 0.31
N SER A 518 3.67 5.06 0.68
CA SER A 518 3.16 5.59 1.95
C SER A 518 3.85 4.98 3.18
N LEU A 519 4.12 3.67 3.16
CA LEU A 519 4.80 2.96 4.27
C LEU A 519 6.31 3.20 4.33
N PRO A 520 7.09 3.17 3.22
CA PRO A 520 8.48 3.60 3.23
C PRO A 520 8.71 5.03 3.68
N ILE A 521 7.88 5.97 3.21
CA ILE A 521 8.01 7.37 3.61
C ILE A 521 7.65 7.54 5.08
N LEU A 522 6.55 6.92 5.57
CA LEU A 522 6.25 6.92 6.99
C LEU A 522 7.44 6.40 7.80
N THR A 523 7.95 5.21 7.47
CA THR A 523 9.05 4.56 8.19
C THR A 523 10.31 5.42 8.24
N LEU A 524 10.69 6.02 7.09
CA LEU A 524 11.83 6.93 7.03
C LEU A 524 11.62 8.16 7.92
N PHE A 525 10.45 8.79 7.87
CA PHE A 525 10.16 9.98 8.66
C PHE A 525 10.03 9.67 10.17
N LEU A 526 9.61 8.46 10.53
CA LEU A 526 9.68 7.97 11.92
C LEU A 526 11.13 7.79 12.38
N LEU A 527 12.00 7.21 11.54
CA LEU A 527 13.43 7.07 11.83
C LEU A 527 14.11 8.44 11.99
N LEU A 528 13.83 9.38 11.08
CA LEU A 528 14.31 10.76 11.18
C LEU A 528 13.74 11.46 12.42
N GLY A 529 12.47 11.27 12.74
CA GLY A 529 11.83 11.82 13.94
C GLY A 529 12.49 11.36 15.24
N ASN A 530 12.90 10.09 15.29
CA ASN A 530 13.62 9.51 16.43
C ASN A 530 15.08 9.98 16.55
N THR A 531 15.62 10.67 15.55
CA THR A 531 17.01 11.16 15.55
C THR A 531 17.11 12.69 15.55
N ILE A 532 16.10 13.41 15.07
CA ILE A 532 16.15 14.87 14.89
C ILE A 532 16.27 15.64 16.20
N ASN A 533 15.73 15.10 17.29
CA ASN A 533 15.75 15.76 18.60
C ASN A 533 17.17 15.91 19.18
N TYR A 534 18.16 15.16 18.67
CA TYR A 534 19.56 15.29 19.05
C TYR A 534 20.34 16.37 18.27
N LEU A 535 19.70 17.02 17.30
CA LEU A 535 20.32 18.06 16.48
C LEU A 535 20.08 19.45 17.06
N ASN A 536 21.07 20.33 16.92
CA ASN A 536 20.91 21.75 17.24
C ASN A 536 20.01 22.45 16.17
N PRO A 537 19.48 23.65 16.44
CA PRO A 537 18.52 24.32 15.54
C PRO A 537 19.02 24.50 14.11
N LEU A 538 20.28 24.92 13.94
CA LEU A 538 20.87 25.14 12.61
C LEU A 538 20.96 23.83 11.80
N LYS A 539 21.39 22.72 12.41
CA LYS A 539 21.42 21.41 11.74
C LYS A 539 20.01 20.88 11.44
N LYS A 540 19.02 21.20 12.27
CA LYS A 540 17.61 20.86 11.97
C LYS A 540 17.12 21.58 10.73
N ILE A 541 17.43 22.87 10.59
CA ILE A 541 17.08 23.66 9.40
C ILE A 541 17.75 23.09 8.15
N ILE A 542 19.06 22.80 8.21
CA ILE A 542 19.78 22.17 7.09
C ILE A 542 19.15 20.83 6.72
N LEU A 543 18.83 19.99 7.72
CA LEU A 543 18.16 18.72 7.49
C LEU A 543 16.80 18.92 6.82
N PHE A 544 15.98 19.88 7.28
CA PHE A 544 14.68 20.20 6.69
C PHE A 544 14.78 20.65 5.23
N ILE A 545 15.72 21.54 4.92
CA ILE A 545 15.98 21.94 3.53
C ILE A 545 16.40 20.72 2.70
N PHE A 546 17.30 19.88 3.22
CA PHE A 546 17.77 18.69 2.51
C PHE A 546 16.62 17.71 2.22
N ILE A 547 15.78 17.37 3.21
CA ILE A 547 14.66 16.45 3.00
C ILE A 547 13.56 17.06 2.13
N PHE A 548 13.33 18.38 2.22
CA PHE A 548 12.39 19.07 1.34
C PHE A 548 12.87 19.01 -0.12
N SER A 549 14.16 19.27 -0.35
CA SER A 549 14.76 19.13 -1.68
C SER A 549 14.67 17.70 -2.22
N LEU A 550 14.96 16.70 -1.38
CA LEU A 550 15.00 15.29 -1.80
C LEU A 550 13.63 14.67 -2.03
N PHE A 551 12.62 14.99 -1.22
CA PHE A 551 11.31 14.30 -1.24
C PHE A 551 10.16 15.15 -1.78
N ILE A 552 10.38 16.45 -2.03
CA ILE A 552 9.38 17.34 -2.63
C ILE A 552 9.92 17.90 -3.95
N ILE A 553 11.01 18.69 -3.92
CA ILE A 553 11.51 19.36 -5.14
C ILE A 553 11.93 18.33 -6.20
N TYR A 554 12.78 17.37 -5.85
CA TYR A 554 13.34 16.42 -6.80
C TYR A 554 12.26 15.55 -7.49
N PRO A 555 11.31 14.91 -6.77
CA PRO A 555 10.17 14.22 -7.39
C PRO A 555 9.34 15.09 -8.33
N VAL A 556 9.02 16.32 -7.93
CA VAL A 556 8.22 17.25 -8.72
C VAL A 556 8.94 17.62 -10.02
N LEU A 557 10.25 17.85 -9.98
CA LEU A 557 11.04 18.13 -11.18
C LEU A 557 11.10 16.91 -12.11
N MET A 558 11.25 15.70 -11.56
CA MET A 558 11.28 14.47 -12.35
C MET A 558 9.92 14.15 -13.00
N ARG A 559 8.81 14.56 -12.37
CA ARG A 559 7.44 14.35 -12.85
C ARG A 559 6.79 15.62 -13.42
N LYS A 560 7.60 16.62 -13.80
CA LYS A 560 7.16 17.96 -14.20
C LYS A 560 6.00 17.96 -15.19
N ILE A 561 6.07 17.16 -16.26
CA ILE A 561 5.07 17.15 -17.33
C ILE A 561 3.75 16.58 -16.80
N SER A 562 3.73 15.35 -16.29
CA SER A 562 2.53 14.72 -15.74
C SER A 562 1.89 15.54 -14.62
N LEU A 563 2.68 16.03 -13.66
CA LEU A 563 2.16 16.83 -12.55
C LEU A 563 1.48 18.11 -13.05
N SER A 564 2.10 18.79 -14.01
CA SER A 564 1.53 20.02 -14.57
C SER A 564 0.22 19.74 -15.31
N GLU A 565 0.16 18.68 -16.13
CA GLU A 565 -1.07 18.31 -16.82
C GLU A 565 -2.17 17.87 -15.85
N MET A 566 -1.84 17.10 -14.81
CA MET A 566 -2.78 16.75 -13.74
C MET A 566 -3.39 18.00 -13.11
N ILE A 567 -2.56 18.99 -12.74
CA ILE A 567 -3.04 20.25 -12.15
C ILE A 567 -3.91 21.03 -13.14
N ILE A 568 -3.49 21.16 -14.41
CA ILE A 568 -4.25 21.91 -15.41
C ILE A 568 -5.61 21.24 -15.69
N VAL A 569 -5.63 19.92 -15.84
CA VAL A 569 -6.88 19.14 -16.03
C VAL A 569 -7.79 19.30 -14.82
N LYS A 570 -7.23 19.20 -13.60
CA LYS A 570 -7.98 19.40 -12.35
C LYS A 570 -8.62 20.80 -12.30
N LEU A 571 -7.85 21.86 -12.57
CA LEU A 571 -8.37 23.23 -12.59
C LEU A 571 -9.45 23.42 -13.66
N LYS A 572 -9.24 22.88 -14.87
CA LYS A 572 -10.24 22.92 -15.95
C LYS A 572 -11.54 22.20 -15.57
N ARG A 573 -11.47 21.06 -14.89
CA ARG A 573 -12.65 20.33 -14.44
C ARG A 573 -13.39 21.07 -13.33
N LEU A 574 -12.68 21.74 -12.43
CA LEU A 574 -13.29 22.56 -11.37
C LEU A 574 -14.09 23.75 -11.93
N THR A 575 -13.61 24.37 -13.02
CA THR A 575 -14.30 25.54 -13.63
C THR A 575 -15.52 25.16 -14.49
N GLN A 576 -15.66 23.90 -14.89
CA GLN A 576 -16.76 23.42 -15.74
C GLN A 576 -18.09 23.15 -15.00
N GLY A 577 -18.11 23.23 -13.66
CA GLY A 577 -19.28 22.93 -12.85
C GLY A 577 -19.55 21.43 -12.67
N GLN A 578 -20.64 21.07 -11.97
CA GLN A 578 -21.03 19.68 -11.64
C GLN A 578 -19.96 18.87 -10.87
N ILE A 579 -19.33 19.53 -9.90
CA ILE A 579 -18.16 19.05 -9.16
C ILE A 579 -18.35 17.65 -8.53
N PHE A 580 -19.52 17.38 -7.94
CA PHE A 580 -19.81 16.14 -7.20
C PHE A 580 -20.59 15.10 -8.00
N LYS A 581 -20.86 15.34 -9.29
CA LYS A 581 -21.63 14.41 -10.12
C LYS A 581 -20.70 13.47 -10.88
N THR A 582 -20.94 12.17 -10.80
CA THR A 582 -20.15 11.15 -11.49
C THR A 582 -20.33 11.25 -13.01
N GLU A 583 -19.25 11.14 -13.78
CA GLU A 583 -19.33 11.22 -15.25
C GLU A 583 -19.77 9.90 -15.91
N MET A 584 -19.65 8.78 -15.20
CA MET A 584 -19.78 7.47 -15.82
C MET A 584 -21.22 7.04 -16.13
N ASP A 585 -22.19 7.42 -15.28
CA ASP A 585 -23.61 7.11 -15.53
C ASP A 585 -24.06 7.66 -16.89
N GLU A 586 -23.69 8.90 -17.19
CA GLU A 586 -24.04 9.58 -18.44
C GLU A 586 -23.31 8.98 -19.63
N ILE A 587 -22.02 8.71 -19.48
CA ILE A 587 -21.19 8.10 -20.53
C ILE A 587 -21.76 6.73 -20.92
N LEU A 588 -22.05 5.87 -19.94
CA LEU A 588 -22.56 4.52 -20.19
C LEU A 588 -23.95 4.55 -20.81
N THR A 589 -24.87 5.35 -20.26
CA THR A 589 -26.25 5.45 -20.77
C THR A 589 -26.27 5.95 -22.22
N LYS A 590 -25.46 6.97 -22.53
CA LYS A 590 -25.35 7.48 -23.91
C LYS A 590 -24.73 6.44 -24.84
N ARG A 591 -23.67 5.77 -24.40
CA ARG A 591 -22.86 4.84 -25.21
C ARG A 591 -23.57 3.54 -25.55
N TYR A 592 -24.33 2.96 -24.60
CA TYR A 592 -24.98 1.66 -24.75
C TYR A 592 -26.50 1.74 -24.89
N SER A 593 -27.05 2.91 -25.23
CA SER A 593 -28.51 3.10 -25.35
C SER A 593 -29.17 2.13 -26.35
N LYS A 594 -28.52 1.88 -27.50
CA LYS A 594 -29.03 0.97 -28.53
C LYS A 594 -28.90 -0.49 -28.10
N GLU A 595 -27.77 -0.85 -27.51
CA GLU A 595 -27.47 -2.17 -26.99
C GLU A 595 -28.43 -2.54 -25.85
N LEU A 596 -28.73 -1.59 -24.96
CA LEU A 596 -29.72 -1.73 -23.89
C LEU A 596 -31.13 -1.98 -24.45
N SER A 597 -31.54 -1.21 -25.47
CA SER A 597 -32.82 -1.43 -26.13
C SER A 597 -32.90 -2.82 -26.77
N LEU A 598 -31.81 -3.27 -27.39
CA LEU A 598 -31.73 -4.58 -28.04
C LEU A 598 -31.81 -5.73 -27.01
N ILE A 599 -31.04 -5.63 -25.91
CA ILE A 599 -31.06 -6.61 -24.82
C ILE A 599 -32.46 -6.70 -24.20
N ASN A 600 -33.09 -5.57 -23.88
CA ASN A 600 -34.41 -5.56 -23.25
C ASN A 600 -35.53 -6.08 -24.17
N LYS A 601 -35.39 -5.90 -25.49
CA LYS A 601 -36.33 -6.43 -26.49
C LYS A 601 -36.30 -7.96 -26.56
N TYR A 602 -35.11 -8.56 -26.58
CA TYR A 602 -34.94 -9.99 -26.88
C TYR A 602 -34.67 -10.89 -25.67
N LEU A 603 -34.01 -10.39 -24.64
CA LEU A 603 -33.66 -11.14 -23.44
C LEU A 603 -34.61 -10.74 -22.31
N LYS A 604 -35.80 -11.35 -22.27
CA LYS A 604 -36.84 -11.02 -21.28
C LYS A 604 -36.59 -11.65 -19.91
N GLU A 605 -35.83 -12.74 -19.86
CA GLU A 605 -35.48 -13.47 -18.65
C GLU A 605 -34.70 -12.60 -17.65
N SER A 606 -34.82 -12.95 -16.36
CA SER A 606 -34.06 -12.29 -15.30
C SER A 606 -32.57 -12.65 -15.33
N GLY A 607 -32.25 -13.87 -15.73
CA GLY A 607 -30.88 -14.33 -15.98
C GLY A 607 -30.52 -14.14 -17.45
N VAL A 608 -29.35 -13.59 -17.72
CA VAL A 608 -28.83 -13.42 -19.08
C VAL A 608 -27.35 -13.71 -19.15
N ALA A 609 -26.89 -14.08 -20.34
CA ALA A 609 -25.48 -14.08 -20.67
C ALA A 609 -25.18 -12.97 -21.66
N ILE A 610 -24.27 -12.08 -21.23
CA ILE A 610 -23.75 -10.99 -22.05
C ILE A 610 -22.26 -11.25 -22.22
N ILE A 611 -21.87 -11.81 -23.36
CA ILE A 611 -20.47 -12.05 -23.73
C ILE A 611 -19.96 -10.80 -24.43
N HIS A 612 -19.42 -9.85 -23.66
CA HIS A 612 -18.98 -8.54 -24.16
C HIS A 612 -17.77 -8.04 -23.36
N ASN A 613 -16.92 -7.18 -23.97
CA ASN A 613 -15.75 -6.63 -23.28
C ASN A 613 -16.11 -5.74 -22.08
N ASP A 614 -17.30 -5.15 -22.11
CA ASP A 614 -17.88 -4.29 -21.08
C ASP A 614 -19.08 -4.95 -20.35
N ASP A 615 -19.02 -6.26 -20.17
CA ASP A 615 -20.07 -7.07 -19.53
C ASP A 615 -20.53 -6.51 -18.19
N THR A 616 -19.62 -6.12 -17.31
CA THR A 616 -19.93 -5.50 -16.01
C THR A 616 -20.87 -4.30 -16.16
N TYR A 617 -20.60 -3.42 -17.12
CA TYR A 617 -21.34 -2.18 -17.33
C TYR A 617 -22.69 -2.42 -18.00
N LEU A 618 -22.76 -3.36 -18.93
CA LEU A 618 -24.03 -3.76 -19.56
C LEU A 618 -24.95 -4.46 -18.55
N LEU A 619 -24.40 -5.31 -17.66
CA LEU A 619 -25.14 -5.92 -16.55
C LEU A 619 -25.64 -4.86 -15.56
N TYR A 620 -24.81 -3.88 -15.23
CA TYR A 620 -25.21 -2.74 -14.40
C TYR A 620 -26.41 -1.99 -14.99
N LEU A 621 -26.36 -1.63 -16.28
CA LEU A 621 -27.42 -0.88 -16.96
C LEU A 621 -28.72 -1.68 -17.11
N THR A 622 -28.62 -2.96 -17.43
CA THR A 622 -29.79 -3.83 -17.66
C THR A 622 -30.44 -4.29 -16.36
N LYS A 623 -29.72 -4.25 -15.23
CA LYS A 623 -30.15 -4.77 -13.92
C LYS A 623 -30.55 -6.25 -13.95
N LYS A 624 -29.97 -7.02 -14.87
CA LYS A 624 -30.21 -8.45 -15.01
C LYS A 624 -29.16 -9.27 -14.25
N LYS A 625 -29.49 -10.51 -13.90
CA LYS A 625 -28.57 -11.46 -13.28
C LYS A 625 -27.68 -12.08 -14.35
N ASN A 626 -26.41 -12.32 -14.01
CA ASN A 626 -25.45 -12.92 -14.93
C ASN A 626 -25.45 -14.45 -14.82
N LEU A 627 -25.63 -15.14 -15.95
CA LEU A 627 -25.53 -16.60 -16.01
C LEU A 627 -24.08 -17.10 -16.02
N LEU A 628 -23.11 -16.24 -16.36
CA LEU A 628 -21.69 -16.56 -16.25
C LEU A 628 -21.20 -16.30 -14.83
N ASP A 629 -20.38 -17.20 -14.30
CA ASP A 629 -19.75 -17.10 -12.98
C ASP A 629 -18.42 -16.33 -13.02
N ALA A 630 -18.30 -15.39 -13.96
CA ALA A 630 -17.20 -14.47 -14.06
C ALA A 630 -17.71 -13.07 -14.44
N ASN A 631 -17.35 -12.07 -13.64
CA ASN A 631 -17.66 -10.67 -13.88
C ASN A 631 -16.58 -9.81 -13.19
N PRO A 632 -15.70 -9.12 -13.94
CA PRO A 632 -15.70 -9.02 -15.40
C PRO A 632 -15.12 -10.26 -16.10
N GLN A 633 -15.54 -10.54 -17.32
CA GLN A 633 -15.01 -11.63 -18.15
C GLN A 633 -13.54 -11.44 -18.52
N VAL A 634 -13.03 -10.21 -18.57
CA VAL A 634 -11.60 -9.94 -18.85
C VAL A 634 -10.66 -10.48 -17.76
N GLY A 635 -11.20 -10.93 -16.63
CA GLY A 635 -10.48 -11.63 -15.56
C GLY A 635 -10.28 -13.13 -15.78
N ILE A 636 -10.78 -13.70 -16.89
CA ILE A 636 -10.59 -15.12 -17.23
C ILE A 636 -9.21 -15.30 -17.87
N ASP A 637 -8.24 -15.78 -17.08
CA ASP A 637 -6.84 -15.89 -17.50
C ASP A 637 -6.41 -17.32 -17.88
N THR A 638 -7.11 -18.35 -17.39
CA THR A 638 -6.76 -19.76 -17.63
C THR A 638 -7.92 -20.59 -18.18
N LYS A 639 -7.60 -21.78 -18.71
CA LYS A 639 -8.61 -22.80 -19.09
C LYS A 639 -9.51 -23.18 -17.91
N ASP A 640 -8.95 -23.34 -16.71
CA ASP A 640 -9.75 -23.66 -15.52
C ASP A 640 -10.67 -22.50 -15.11
N ASP A 641 -10.22 -21.23 -15.22
CA ASP A 641 -11.08 -20.07 -14.96
C ASP A 641 -12.26 -20.05 -15.94
N LEU A 642 -11.99 -20.36 -17.22
CA LEU A 642 -13.02 -20.45 -18.25
C LEU A 642 -14.02 -21.58 -17.96
N ALA A 643 -13.54 -22.76 -17.58
CA ALA A 643 -14.41 -23.89 -17.23
C ALA A 643 -15.30 -23.57 -16.03
N GLN A 644 -14.77 -22.91 -15.00
CA GLN A 644 -15.55 -22.46 -13.86
C GLN A 644 -16.58 -21.39 -14.25
N ALA A 645 -16.19 -20.42 -15.08
CA ALA A 645 -17.05 -19.31 -15.48
C ALA A 645 -18.31 -19.76 -16.24
N ILE A 646 -18.26 -20.88 -16.97
CA ILE A 646 -19.36 -21.38 -17.80
C ILE A 646 -20.17 -22.50 -17.13
N ASP A 647 -19.83 -22.94 -15.92
CA ASP A 647 -20.43 -24.13 -15.30
C ASP A 647 -21.95 -23.98 -15.11
N ASN A 648 -22.42 -22.86 -14.57
CA ASN A 648 -23.86 -22.60 -14.41
C ASN A 648 -24.54 -22.28 -15.75
N PHE A 649 -23.89 -21.52 -16.62
CA PHE A 649 -24.40 -21.25 -17.97
C PHE A 649 -24.72 -22.57 -18.71
N ALA A 650 -23.82 -23.55 -18.62
CA ALA A 650 -23.95 -24.82 -19.32
C ALA A 650 -25.05 -25.73 -18.77
N LYS A 651 -25.54 -25.48 -17.55
CA LYS A 651 -26.69 -26.21 -16.97
C LYS A 651 -28.01 -25.70 -17.55
N GLU A 652 -28.12 -24.40 -17.78
CA GLU A 652 -29.33 -23.79 -18.31
C GLU A 652 -29.37 -23.80 -19.84
N CYS A 653 -28.22 -23.56 -20.48
CA CYS A 653 -28.10 -23.33 -21.93
C CYS A 653 -29.22 -22.40 -22.42
N PRO A 654 -29.16 -21.07 -22.22
CA PRO A 654 -30.26 -20.16 -22.56
C PRO A 654 -30.56 -20.11 -24.08
N GLU A 655 -31.83 -19.94 -24.46
CA GLU A 655 -32.24 -19.92 -25.89
C GLU A 655 -31.57 -18.78 -26.68
N LYS A 656 -31.33 -17.65 -26.01
CA LYS A 656 -30.72 -16.45 -26.60
C LYS A 656 -29.62 -15.91 -25.71
N VAL A 657 -28.58 -15.38 -26.34
CA VAL A 657 -27.44 -14.74 -25.67
C VAL A 657 -27.11 -13.42 -26.35
N ALA A 658 -26.55 -12.48 -25.59
CA ALA A 658 -25.98 -11.26 -26.13
C ALA A 658 -24.47 -11.46 -26.30
N VAL A 659 -23.93 -11.18 -27.49
CA VAL A 659 -22.51 -11.37 -27.81
C VAL A 659 -21.98 -10.14 -28.53
N ASP A 660 -20.75 -9.74 -28.23
CA ASP A 660 -20.01 -8.76 -29.00
C ASP A 660 -20.07 -9.08 -30.51
N CYS A 661 -20.46 -8.10 -31.33
CA CYS A 661 -20.68 -8.31 -32.76
C CYS A 661 -19.40 -8.69 -33.52
N SER A 662 -18.22 -8.37 -32.99
CA SER A 662 -16.95 -8.70 -33.63
C SER A 662 -16.65 -10.20 -33.54
N VAL A 663 -17.21 -10.90 -32.54
CA VAL A 663 -17.09 -12.37 -32.39
C VAL A 663 -17.75 -13.09 -33.58
N PHE A 664 -18.79 -12.51 -34.16
CA PHE A 664 -19.45 -13.01 -35.38
C PHE A 664 -18.97 -12.34 -36.67
N ALA A 665 -17.90 -11.54 -36.61
CA ALA A 665 -17.39 -10.74 -37.73
C ALA A 665 -18.46 -9.84 -38.39
N LYS A 666 -19.46 -9.38 -37.62
CA LYS A 666 -20.52 -8.47 -38.11
C LYS A 666 -20.12 -6.99 -37.97
N CYS A 667 -19.07 -6.71 -37.21
CA CYS A 667 -18.53 -5.38 -37.00
C CYS A 667 -17.01 -5.46 -36.73
N GLN A 668 -16.32 -4.32 -36.81
CA GLN A 668 -14.92 -4.22 -36.35
C GLN A 668 -14.87 -4.26 -34.81
N GLN A 669 -13.78 -4.82 -34.26
CA GLN A 669 -13.57 -4.83 -32.83
C GLN A 669 -13.51 -3.40 -32.29
N TYR A 670 -14.35 -3.13 -31.29
CA TYR A 670 -14.49 -1.82 -30.69
C TYR A 670 -13.69 -1.71 -29.38
N VAL A 671 -13.11 -0.53 -29.12
CA VAL A 671 -12.39 -0.28 -27.86
C VAL A 671 -13.41 0.02 -26.77
N GLY A 672 -13.69 -0.97 -25.92
CA GLY A 672 -14.61 -0.88 -24.77
C GLY A 672 -14.19 0.13 -23.69
N ILE A 673 -15.08 0.37 -22.72
CA ILE A 673 -14.78 1.16 -21.50
C ILE A 673 -13.69 0.48 -20.68
N ASN A 674 -13.71 -0.86 -20.62
CA ASN A 674 -12.67 -1.65 -19.97
C ASN A 674 -11.28 -1.51 -20.60
N GLN A 675 -11.16 -0.98 -21.83
CA GLN A 675 -9.89 -0.71 -22.53
C GLN A 675 -8.85 -1.86 -22.46
N SER A 676 -9.28 -3.10 -22.27
CA SER A 676 -8.36 -4.23 -22.12
C SER A 676 -7.79 -4.62 -23.48
N GLY A 677 -6.48 -4.87 -23.53
CA GLY A 677 -5.81 -5.43 -24.71
C GLY A 677 -6.16 -6.91 -24.96
N PHE A 678 -6.89 -7.55 -24.05
CA PHE A 678 -7.34 -8.94 -24.15
C PHE A 678 -8.83 -9.04 -23.84
N TYR A 679 -9.55 -9.74 -24.70
CA TYR A 679 -10.98 -10.02 -24.54
C TYR A 679 -11.27 -11.49 -24.87
N PRO A 680 -11.70 -12.32 -23.90
CA PRO A 680 -11.87 -13.76 -24.08
C PRO A 680 -13.21 -14.17 -24.74
N GLY A 681 -14.01 -13.23 -25.25
CA GLY A 681 -15.39 -13.51 -25.69
C GLY A 681 -15.56 -14.63 -26.71
N SER A 682 -14.66 -14.74 -27.69
CA SER A 682 -14.69 -15.82 -28.68
C SER A 682 -14.44 -17.19 -28.03
N LEU A 683 -13.50 -17.27 -27.08
CA LEU A 683 -13.19 -18.48 -26.34
C LEU A 683 -14.37 -18.89 -25.44
N ILE A 684 -15.03 -17.92 -24.80
CA ILE A 684 -16.22 -18.15 -23.98
C ILE A 684 -17.34 -18.73 -24.84
N LEU A 685 -17.68 -18.08 -25.96
CA LEU A 685 -18.74 -18.55 -26.85
C LEU A 685 -18.47 -19.97 -27.36
N LEU A 686 -17.24 -20.25 -27.80
CA LEU A 686 -16.85 -21.58 -28.29
C LEU A 686 -16.96 -22.66 -27.20
N ALA A 687 -16.53 -22.36 -25.97
CA ALA A 687 -16.61 -23.30 -24.86
C ALA A 687 -18.06 -23.61 -24.49
N VAL A 688 -18.90 -22.57 -24.45
CA VAL A 688 -20.35 -22.66 -24.24
C VAL A 688 -21.02 -23.53 -25.31
N GLU A 689 -20.79 -23.25 -26.59
CA GLU A 689 -21.37 -24.01 -27.71
C GLU A 689 -20.99 -25.49 -27.65
N LYS A 690 -19.72 -25.76 -27.33
CA LYS A 690 -19.21 -27.13 -27.19
C LYS A 690 -19.88 -27.88 -26.05
N GLN A 691 -20.03 -27.23 -24.89
CA GLN A 691 -20.60 -27.87 -23.70
C GLN A 691 -22.11 -28.10 -23.84
N CYS A 692 -22.83 -27.13 -24.39
CA CYS A 692 -24.28 -27.23 -24.64
C CYS A 692 -24.63 -28.04 -25.91
N ARG A 693 -23.66 -28.41 -26.75
CA ARG A 693 -23.85 -29.09 -28.05
C ARG A 693 -24.81 -28.35 -29.00
N ILE A 694 -24.67 -27.03 -29.07
CA ILE A 694 -25.51 -26.12 -29.87
C ILE A 694 -24.62 -25.14 -30.64
N LYS A 695 -25.22 -24.44 -31.60
CA LYS A 695 -24.59 -23.28 -32.23
C LYS A 695 -25.44 -22.02 -32.04
N TYR A 696 -24.81 -20.92 -31.68
CA TYR A 696 -25.48 -19.63 -31.61
C TYR A 696 -25.28 -18.87 -32.90
N GLN A 697 -26.38 -18.43 -33.52
CA GLN A 697 -26.32 -17.60 -34.73
C GLN A 697 -26.92 -16.22 -34.49
N PRO A 698 -26.29 -15.14 -35.00
CA PRO A 698 -26.78 -13.78 -34.79
C PRO A 698 -28.12 -13.57 -35.51
N VAL A 699 -29.09 -13.02 -34.77
CA VAL A 699 -30.45 -12.69 -35.25
C VAL A 699 -30.55 -11.20 -35.56
N GLU A 700 -30.18 -10.35 -34.61
CA GLU A 700 -30.20 -8.89 -34.77
C GLU A 700 -28.94 -8.30 -34.14
N CYS A 701 -28.31 -7.35 -34.83
CA CYS A 701 -27.04 -6.74 -34.43
C CYS A 701 -27.12 -5.21 -34.42
N THR A 702 -26.42 -4.63 -33.46
CA THR A 702 -26.03 -3.22 -33.43
C THR A 702 -24.58 -3.09 -33.92
N LYS A 703 -23.97 -1.91 -33.73
CA LYS A 703 -22.55 -1.69 -34.02
C LYS A 703 -21.59 -2.28 -32.98
N GLN A 704 -22.10 -2.74 -31.83
CA GLN A 704 -21.29 -3.28 -30.72
C GLN A 704 -21.75 -4.68 -30.26
N LEU A 705 -23.04 -5.00 -30.38
CA LEU A 705 -23.62 -6.20 -29.80
C LEU A 705 -24.61 -6.88 -30.76
N CYS A 706 -24.59 -8.20 -30.81
CA CYS A 706 -25.57 -9.04 -31.48
C CYS A 706 -26.37 -9.87 -30.46
N ILE A 707 -27.67 -10.05 -30.70
CA ILE A 707 -28.44 -11.13 -30.08
C ILE A 707 -28.26 -12.36 -30.94
N ALA A 708 -27.81 -13.46 -30.34
CA ALA A 708 -27.68 -14.74 -30.99
C ALA A 708 -28.65 -15.76 -30.39
N GLN A 709 -29.23 -16.60 -31.23
CA GLN A 709 -30.20 -17.63 -30.85
C GLN A 709 -29.64 -19.01 -31.19
N LYS A 710 -30.01 -20.00 -30.40
CA LYS A 710 -29.68 -21.41 -30.64
C LYS A 710 -30.16 -21.87 -32.02
N LYS A 711 -29.35 -22.70 -32.66
CA LYS A 711 -29.71 -23.54 -33.80
C LYS A 711 -29.41 -25.00 -33.50
#